data_AF-A0A3M1RJF9-F1
#
_entry.id   AF-A0A3M1RJF9-F1
#
_cell.length_a   1.000
_cell.length_b   1.000
_cell.length_c   1.000
_cell.angle_alpha   90.00
_cell.angle_beta   90.00
_cell.angle_gamma   90.00
#
_symmetry.space_group_name_H-M   'P 1'
#
loop_
_entity.id
_entity.type
_entity.pdbx_description
1 polymer ?
#
loop_
_entity_poly.entity_id
_entity_poly.type
_entity_poly.pdbx_seq_one_letter_code
_entity_poly.pdbx_strand_id
1 'polypeptide(L)'
;MYILEMWVPFGALCPRHLKSFFWGKWEQSTGNLCQHAYRVVVPWRGVMRVSRWVIGASTLIVAVALTTSALCAAQSLDQVLDSLDLPGGLAVHLGCGNGENTLLLARGDAWTVQGLDTDPESIAEARSRIVQVGSYGRVSVKQLTGDRLPYVDNLVRLLVVEDACGISEGEMLRVTAPLGVVLIKTAEGWTKRVKAWPEAMDDWPQHFYDAANNAVSHDRLVGPPRRFQWIAEPEWMRSHMTMPSITDMVSAEGRIYTIEDRAPAEHPALPGEFYLVARDGFNGIVLWKKRLPDWQPVNIRTKHMPVQIQRRLVAVGDRLYCTPGYDAPISLFDAKTGELIKVFQGTERTREFVYHKGILLVVNGDQTDTESIRSGDALGESAFPPRVYGPILIPKERPKSTISAIDCETGRTLWTLRGKQTAGYQGGSLGAVDSRVVYSTDKQLVCVELESGSELWRAEAPVTLVDRIGIAGSGVALVLSPQAAYLADSSEVRAFAMDDGRLLWRGKAILNHHKPADLFLADGVVWSAYSEGHDPLSGEIVRTIEQQMTGPMGHDRCYRNRITERFYINTKTGGSDFVDFKTGLEFPNPWIRSTCGIGHMPANGLLYCGPPACSCSNWVMLNAMNAVAPDPQVRRSGDVPQVDVRVRLERGQADSRFTETEPAPSDWPTYRHDAARSGRTAARGPADLTPQWEASVSTRPSAPVVVGGRLYVADVDAHAVCAFDIRSGSPLWRFTTGGRVDSPPTYDGGRLLFGSHDGWVYCVDAVDGRLIWRFKALPDRDICAYEQVESAWPVCGSILVLDDIAYFAAGRNSFLDGGVFVFGVEAQSGKLVYQRRMYGPYDENGFPVITSQLSNGNGIDGLKADILSTDGELLYMRHQAFKRDLTPLAPDAPRPPHLIPSAGFLEAIPHHRTYWTIDTTIRYDITAGKQAAHGDILVLDGDRFIEVRGYTPARLAPFDPRVEGYQLFAGIYRRVDQSVAIKMGGKNRKLRVFSKADELWTASIPIAGKALVWAADRVYVAGTPVAFPENDLAAAYEGRLGGRIAVVSSETGEKIAEATLPAAPVWDGMAVADGRLFVSLQDGRVLCLGKAR
;
A
#
# COMPACT_ATOMS: atom_id res chain seq x y z
N MET A 1 -23.02 -49.56 25.69
CA MET A 1 -23.58 -50.04 26.98
C MET A 1 -24.42 -48.92 27.57
N TYR A 2 -25.58 -49.26 28.15
CA TYR A 2 -26.47 -48.53 29.07
C TYR A 2 -26.19 -47.02 29.36
N ILE A 3 -27.09 -46.05 29.08
CA ILE A 3 -28.44 -45.73 29.66
C ILE A 3 -28.32 -44.87 30.95
N LEU A 4 -29.07 -43.78 31.24
CA LEU A 4 -29.99 -42.84 30.52
C LEU A 4 -29.88 -41.45 31.25
N GLU A 5 -30.69 -40.38 31.18
CA GLU A 5 -32.04 -39.97 30.69
C GLU A 5 -31.93 -38.68 29.81
N MET A 6 -32.88 -38.18 28.99
CA MET A 6 -34.32 -37.81 29.08
C MET A 6 -34.60 -36.53 29.91
N TRP A 7 -35.36 -35.53 29.41
CA TRP A 7 -36.67 -35.60 28.72
C TRP A 7 -36.86 -34.76 27.42
N VAL A 8 -37.94 -35.08 26.68
CA VAL A 8 -38.48 -34.52 25.40
C VAL A 8 -39.97 -34.94 25.29
N PRO A 9 -40.87 -34.44 24.38
CA PRO A 9 -40.72 -33.87 23.02
C PRO A 9 -41.29 -32.42 22.91
N PHE A 10 -41.62 -31.76 21.79
CA PHE A 10 -41.94 -32.05 20.36
C PHE A 10 -41.31 -30.97 19.43
N GLY A 11 -41.37 -30.99 18.08
CA GLY A 11 -41.96 -31.92 17.08
C GLY A 11 -42.81 -31.15 16.03
N ALA A 12 -42.78 -31.41 14.71
CA ALA A 12 -42.09 -32.44 13.92
C ALA A 12 -41.78 -31.92 12.48
N LEU A 13 -41.39 -32.81 11.53
CA LEU A 13 -40.62 -32.45 10.31
C LEU A 13 -41.10 -33.15 9.00
N CYS A 14 -40.99 -32.43 7.86
CA CYS A 14 -40.63 -32.96 6.52
C CYS A 14 -41.75 -33.72 5.69
N PRO A 15 -41.51 -34.33 4.49
CA PRO A 15 -41.82 -33.64 3.21
C PRO A 15 -42.43 -34.46 2.02
N ARG A 16 -42.63 -33.77 0.87
CA ARG A 16 -42.53 -34.22 -0.56
C ARG A 16 -43.55 -35.21 -1.22
N HIS A 17 -44.06 -34.74 -2.37
CA HIS A 17 -44.27 -35.42 -3.68
C HIS A 17 -45.53 -36.25 -4.06
N LEU A 18 -46.15 -35.77 -5.16
CA LEU A 18 -46.57 -36.47 -6.41
C LEU A 18 -47.96 -37.14 -6.58
N LYS A 19 -48.39 -37.13 -7.86
CA LYS A 19 -49.56 -37.81 -8.51
C LYS A 19 -50.95 -37.18 -8.25
N SER A 20 -51.94 -37.17 -9.17
CA SER A 20 -52.00 -37.45 -10.64
C SER A 20 -53.41 -37.19 -11.24
N PHE A 21 -53.57 -37.29 -12.58
CA PHE A 21 -54.78 -37.62 -13.41
C PHE A 21 -55.36 -36.63 -14.47
N PHE A 22 -55.08 -36.98 -15.74
CA PHE A 22 -55.99 -37.17 -16.90
C PHE A 22 -56.77 -36.05 -17.66
N TRP A 23 -56.35 -35.88 -18.93
CA TRP A 23 -57.14 -35.92 -20.20
C TRP A 23 -58.25 -34.89 -20.52
N GLY A 24 -58.10 -34.24 -21.68
CA GLY A 24 -59.14 -33.51 -22.43
C GLY A 24 -58.64 -33.15 -23.84
N LYS A 25 -59.25 -33.72 -24.89
CA LYS A 25 -58.80 -33.67 -26.30
C LYS A 25 -59.41 -32.50 -27.10
N TRP A 26 -58.64 -31.97 -28.08
CA TRP A 26 -58.96 -31.70 -29.51
C TRP A 26 -60.20 -30.78 -29.84
N GLU A 27 -60.30 -30.03 -30.96
CA GLU A 27 -59.48 -29.89 -32.17
C GLU A 27 -59.71 -28.54 -32.91
N GLN A 28 -58.98 -28.33 -34.02
CA GLN A 28 -59.19 -27.43 -35.19
C GLN A 28 -60.45 -26.53 -35.22
N SER A 29 -60.37 -25.23 -35.53
CA SER A 29 -60.37 -24.67 -36.91
C SER A 29 -60.71 -23.15 -36.85
N THR A 30 -60.68 -22.28 -37.88
CA THR A 30 -59.84 -21.94 -39.08
C THR A 30 -60.20 -20.47 -39.48
N GLY A 31 -59.74 -19.90 -40.62
CA GLY A 31 -60.55 -18.83 -41.28
C GLY A 31 -59.95 -17.51 -41.81
N ASN A 32 -58.72 -17.49 -42.36
CA ASN A 32 -58.31 -16.78 -43.60
C ASN A 32 -58.75 -15.32 -43.98
N LEU A 33 -57.81 -14.60 -44.65
CA LEU A 33 -57.98 -13.49 -45.64
C LEU A 33 -58.39 -12.07 -45.13
N CYS A 34 -57.99 -10.93 -45.73
CA CYS A 34 -56.80 -10.58 -46.56
C CYS A 34 -56.71 -9.04 -46.82
N GLN A 35 -55.63 -8.60 -47.49
CA GLN A 35 -55.48 -7.39 -48.35
C GLN A 35 -54.96 -6.03 -47.78
N HIS A 36 -53.78 -5.65 -48.28
CA HIS A 36 -53.34 -4.34 -48.85
C HIS A 36 -53.45 -2.99 -48.09
N ALA A 37 -52.67 -1.92 -48.39
CA ALA A 37 -51.26 -1.75 -48.82
C ALA A 37 -50.89 -0.23 -48.96
N TYR A 38 -49.58 0.09 -48.98
CA TYR A 38 -48.94 1.38 -49.37
C TYR A 38 -49.22 2.66 -48.51
N ARG A 39 -48.53 3.81 -48.69
CA ARG A 39 -47.05 4.10 -48.61
C ARG A 39 -46.76 5.63 -48.73
N VAL A 40 -45.90 6.19 -47.85
CA VAL A 40 -45.07 7.43 -48.00
C VAL A 40 -45.76 8.83 -48.14
N VAL A 41 -45.01 9.88 -47.74
CA VAL A 41 -44.93 11.28 -48.25
C VAL A 41 -45.31 12.40 -47.26
N VAL A 42 -44.44 13.43 -47.27
CA VAL A 42 -44.37 14.71 -46.52
C VAL A 42 -43.36 15.60 -47.31
N PRO A 43 -43.13 16.92 -47.04
CA PRO A 43 -43.55 17.79 -45.91
C PRO A 43 -44.03 19.22 -46.34
N TRP A 44 -43.89 20.21 -45.44
CA TRP A 44 -43.59 21.64 -45.69
C TRP A 44 -44.68 22.65 -46.12
N ARG A 45 -44.86 23.73 -45.32
CA ARG A 45 -44.50 25.14 -45.68
C ARG A 45 -44.82 26.15 -44.55
N GLY A 46 -44.23 27.35 -44.62
CA GLY A 46 -44.57 28.56 -43.84
C GLY A 46 -44.10 29.83 -44.59
N VAL A 47 -44.17 31.04 -43.98
CA VAL A 47 -43.32 32.26 -44.18
C VAL A 47 -44.03 33.60 -43.81
N MET A 48 -43.43 34.33 -42.85
CA MET A 48 -43.26 35.79 -42.62
C MET A 48 -44.22 36.89 -43.14
N ARG A 49 -44.55 37.87 -42.26
CA ARG A 49 -44.04 39.29 -42.14
C ARG A 49 -44.81 40.02 -41.00
N VAL A 50 -44.27 40.83 -40.05
CA VAL A 50 -43.30 41.98 -40.03
C VAL A 50 -43.94 43.29 -40.53
N SER A 51 -44.05 44.43 -39.78
CA SER A 51 -43.77 44.85 -38.37
C SER A 51 -44.66 46.11 -38.03
N ARG A 52 -44.52 47.02 -37.04
CA ARG A 52 -43.46 47.51 -36.08
C ARG A 52 -44.10 48.43 -34.98
N TRP A 53 -43.27 49.14 -34.18
CA TRP A 53 -43.57 50.21 -33.16
C TRP A 53 -44.03 49.78 -31.73
N VAL A 54 -43.87 50.62 -30.68
CA VAL A 54 -42.61 50.88 -29.88
C VAL A 54 -42.87 51.76 -28.61
N ILE A 55 -42.31 51.35 -27.45
CA ILE A 55 -42.11 52.09 -26.15
C ILE A 55 -43.37 52.54 -25.34
N GLY A 56 -43.31 52.46 -23.98
CA GLY A 56 -44.43 52.94 -23.11
C GLY A 56 -44.40 52.82 -21.55
N ALA A 57 -43.29 52.42 -20.90
CA ALA A 57 -42.97 52.58 -19.46
C ALA A 57 -44.05 52.60 -18.31
N SER A 58 -44.03 51.53 -17.47
CA SER A 58 -43.91 51.57 -15.99
C SER A 58 -45.10 51.67 -14.99
N THR A 59 -44.92 50.96 -13.86
CA THR A 59 -45.34 51.23 -12.45
C THR A 59 -46.60 50.56 -11.80
N LEU A 60 -46.41 49.31 -11.33
CA LEU A 60 -46.64 48.76 -9.96
C LEU A 60 -48.00 48.88 -9.18
N ILE A 61 -48.12 48.02 -8.15
CA ILE A 61 -49.13 47.91 -7.04
C ILE A 61 -50.38 47.06 -7.35
N VAL A 62 -50.89 46.15 -6.49
CA VAL A 62 -50.33 45.06 -5.64
C VAL A 62 -51.49 44.30 -4.95
N ALA A 63 -51.30 42.99 -4.66
CA ALA A 63 -52.17 42.11 -3.86
C ALA A 63 -53.56 41.75 -4.47
N VAL A 64 -54.19 40.61 -4.14
CA VAL A 64 -53.89 39.53 -3.18
C VAL A 64 -53.83 38.18 -3.92
N ALA A 65 -52.95 37.27 -3.50
CA ALA A 65 -52.97 35.85 -3.88
C ALA A 65 -52.87 34.97 -2.61
N LEU A 66 -53.66 33.90 -2.54
CA LEU A 66 -53.66 32.96 -1.42
C LEU A 66 -52.57 31.90 -1.59
N THR A 67 -51.67 31.80 -0.61
CA THR A 67 -50.60 30.79 -0.58
C THR A 67 -51.03 29.55 0.22
N THR A 68 -51.33 28.45 -0.47
CA THR A 68 -51.40 27.13 0.16
C THR A 68 -49.98 26.61 0.38
N SER A 69 -49.36 26.97 1.51
CA SER A 69 -48.05 26.46 1.91
C SER A 69 -48.16 25.00 2.34
N ALA A 70 -47.95 24.07 1.41
CA ALA A 70 -47.64 22.69 1.77
C ALA A 70 -46.25 22.69 2.44
N LEU A 71 -46.18 22.31 3.72
CA LEU A 71 -44.90 22.03 4.35
C LEU A 71 -44.36 20.72 3.77
N CYS A 72 -43.44 20.82 2.80
CA CYS A 72 -42.46 19.76 2.63
C CYS A 72 -41.68 19.65 3.94
N ALA A 73 -41.75 18.49 4.59
CA ALA A 73 -40.83 18.18 5.67
C ALA A 73 -39.40 18.19 5.09
N ALA A 74 -38.47 18.88 5.75
CA ALA A 74 -37.08 18.90 5.32
C ALA A 74 -36.53 17.46 5.34
N GLN A 75 -36.00 17.01 4.19
CA GLN A 75 -35.48 15.67 4.00
C GLN A 75 -34.37 15.37 5.04
N SER A 76 -34.44 14.22 5.72
CA SER A 76 -33.42 13.86 6.70
C SER A 76 -32.09 13.57 6.02
N LEU A 77 -30.96 13.72 6.73
CA LEU A 77 -29.64 13.40 6.18
C LEU A 77 -29.61 11.95 5.65
N ASP A 78 -30.17 11.03 6.43
CA ASP A 78 -30.46 9.63 6.08
C ASP A 78 -31.03 9.48 4.65
N GLN A 79 -32.18 10.11 4.40
CA GLN A 79 -32.87 10.09 3.12
C GLN A 79 -32.10 10.76 1.97
N VAL A 80 -31.14 11.64 2.26
CA VAL A 80 -30.27 12.25 1.25
C VAL A 80 -29.08 11.35 0.94
N LEU A 81 -28.49 10.70 1.94
CA LEU A 81 -27.39 9.75 1.78
C LEU A 81 -27.82 8.56 0.92
N ASP A 82 -29.01 8.02 1.14
CA ASP A 82 -29.58 6.92 0.33
C ASP A 82 -29.87 7.33 -1.13
N SER A 83 -29.81 8.64 -1.45
CA SER A 83 -29.89 9.17 -2.83
C SER A 83 -28.52 9.46 -3.46
N LEU A 84 -27.41 9.15 -2.78
CA LEU A 84 -26.05 9.32 -3.28
C LEU A 84 -25.52 8.04 -3.92
N ASP A 85 -25.32 8.09 -5.23
CA ASP A 85 -24.52 7.13 -5.99
C ASP A 85 -23.01 7.30 -5.68
N LEU A 86 -22.61 6.89 -4.47
CA LEU A 86 -21.23 6.91 -3.97
C LEU A 86 -20.88 5.55 -3.32
N PRO A 87 -19.84 4.83 -3.78
CA PRO A 87 -19.54 3.47 -3.32
C PRO A 87 -18.81 3.38 -1.97
N GLY A 88 -18.35 4.50 -1.41
CA GLY A 88 -17.43 4.54 -0.26
C GLY A 88 -16.41 5.68 -0.38
N GLY A 89 -15.39 5.68 0.47
CA GLY A 89 -14.27 6.64 0.49
C GLY A 89 -14.15 7.37 1.84
N LEU A 90 -13.42 8.50 1.84
CA LEU A 90 -13.36 9.39 3.01
C LEU A 90 -14.61 10.28 3.08
N ALA A 91 -15.37 10.17 4.16
CA ALA A 91 -16.40 11.14 4.53
C ALA A 91 -15.89 12.12 5.60
N VAL A 92 -16.27 13.39 5.48
CA VAL A 92 -16.00 14.44 6.47
C VAL A 92 -17.32 15.10 6.87
N HIS A 93 -17.51 15.36 8.15
CA HIS A 93 -18.69 16.02 8.70
C HIS A 93 -18.28 17.31 9.41
N LEU A 94 -18.71 18.47 8.90
CA LEU A 94 -18.37 19.80 9.39
C LEU A 94 -19.53 20.42 10.19
N GLY A 95 -19.23 20.92 11.39
CA GLY A 95 -20.24 21.28 12.39
C GLY A 95 -20.81 20.04 13.07
N CYS A 96 -19.94 19.10 13.45
CA CYS A 96 -20.34 17.73 13.75
C CYS A 96 -21.07 17.53 15.10
N GLY A 97 -21.08 18.54 15.98
CA GLY A 97 -21.83 18.56 17.22
C GLY A 97 -21.54 17.34 18.10
N ASN A 98 -22.60 16.67 18.57
CA ASN A 98 -22.52 15.46 19.40
C ASN A 98 -22.13 14.16 18.66
N GLY A 99 -21.81 14.23 17.38
CA GLY A 99 -21.35 13.08 16.58
C GLY A 99 -22.42 12.11 16.09
N GLU A 100 -23.72 12.37 16.31
CA GLU A 100 -24.81 11.46 15.89
C GLU A 100 -24.85 11.28 14.37
N ASN A 101 -24.88 12.39 13.62
CA ASN A 101 -24.80 12.37 12.16
C ASN A 101 -23.41 11.91 11.65
N THR A 102 -22.35 12.05 12.46
CA THR A 102 -21.01 11.51 12.12
C THR A 102 -21.01 9.98 12.13
N LEU A 103 -21.67 9.35 13.10
CA LEU A 103 -21.88 7.89 13.11
C LEU A 103 -22.81 7.45 11.96
N LEU A 104 -23.81 8.25 11.60
CA LEU A 104 -24.74 7.97 10.50
C LEU A 104 -24.05 7.85 9.12
N LEU A 105 -22.89 8.47 8.94
CA LEU A 105 -22.10 8.40 7.71
C LEU A 105 -21.27 7.11 7.58
N ALA A 106 -21.08 6.35 8.66
CA ALA A 106 -20.25 5.15 8.67
C ALA A 106 -20.97 3.87 8.20
N ARG A 107 -21.99 4.00 7.33
CA ARG A 107 -22.83 2.89 6.83
C ARG A 107 -22.01 1.87 6.03
N GLY A 108 -22.24 0.58 6.26
CA GLY A 108 -21.43 -0.49 5.65
C GLY A 108 -19.97 -0.42 6.13
N ASP A 109 -19.03 -0.94 5.32
CA ASP A 109 -17.59 -0.95 5.67
C ASP A 109 -16.73 -0.01 4.82
N ALA A 110 -17.20 0.39 3.63
CA ALA A 110 -16.45 1.16 2.63
C ALA A 110 -16.21 2.65 2.99
N TRP A 111 -16.53 3.09 4.21
CA TRP A 111 -16.47 4.48 4.64
C TRP A 111 -15.61 4.66 5.89
N THR A 112 -14.61 5.53 5.81
CA THR A 112 -13.92 6.13 6.96
C THR A 112 -14.47 7.54 7.15
N VAL A 113 -14.72 7.94 8.40
CA VAL A 113 -15.39 9.21 8.71
C VAL A 113 -14.57 10.07 9.67
N GLN A 114 -14.50 11.37 9.40
CA GLN A 114 -14.00 12.35 10.37
C GLN A 114 -14.99 13.49 10.64
N GLY A 115 -15.40 13.63 11.89
CA GLY A 115 -16.09 14.83 12.38
C GLY A 115 -15.11 15.97 12.62
N LEU A 116 -15.52 17.18 12.23
CA LEU A 116 -14.85 18.44 12.49
C LEU A 116 -15.82 19.38 13.20
N ASP A 117 -15.36 19.96 14.31
CA ASP A 117 -16.04 21.03 15.01
C ASP A 117 -15.03 22.06 15.54
N THR A 118 -15.51 23.24 15.90
CA THR A 118 -14.73 24.29 16.56
C THR A 118 -14.86 24.22 18.08
N ASP A 119 -15.99 23.72 18.59
CA ASP A 119 -16.30 23.62 20.02
C ASP A 119 -15.64 22.40 20.70
N PRO A 120 -14.77 22.60 21.72
CA PRO A 120 -14.20 21.51 22.51
C PRO A 120 -15.23 20.63 23.25
N GLU A 121 -16.39 21.17 23.68
CA GLU A 121 -17.38 20.40 24.45
C GLU A 121 -18.12 19.41 23.53
N SER A 122 -18.60 19.87 22.38
CA SER A 122 -19.18 19.04 21.30
C SER A 122 -18.21 17.94 20.86
N ILE A 123 -16.92 18.27 20.67
CA ILE A 123 -15.87 17.29 20.35
C ILE A 123 -15.73 16.23 21.45
N ALA A 124 -15.78 16.62 22.73
CA ALA A 124 -15.70 15.68 23.84
C ALA A 124 -16.92 14.74 23.90
N GLU A 125 -18.15 15.26 23.68
CA GLU A 125 -19.35 14.42 23.62
C GLU A 125 -19.29 13.45 22.42
N ALA A 126 -18.97 13.94 21.23
CA ALA A 126 -18.87 13.12 20.02
C ALA A 126 -17.83 12.01 20.16
N ARG A 127 -16.64 12.32 20.69
CA ARG A 127 -15.60 11.31 20.98
C ARG A 127 -16.10 10.26 21.97
N SER A 128 -16.75 10.67 23.05
CA SER A 128 -17.32 9.75 24.04
C SER A 128 -18.37 8.83 23.41
N ARG A 129 -19.28 9.39 22.61
CA ARG A 129 -20.34 8.64 21.91
C ARG A 129 -19.76 7.62 20.91
N ILE A 130 -18.77 8.00 20.10
CA ILE A 130 -18.14 7.12 19.11
C ILE A 130 -17.32 6.00 19.79
N VAL A 131 -16.63 6.30 20.91
CA VAL A 131 -15.91 5.29 21.71
C VAL A 131 -16.89 4.30 22.36
N GLN A 132 -18.04 4.74 22.87
CA GLN A 132 -19.08 3.86 23.43
C GLN A 132 -19.67 2.88 22.39
N VAL A 133 -19.70 3.27 21.11
CA VAL A 133 -20.12 2.41 19.98
C VAL A 133 -18.96 1.56 19.43
N GLY A 134 -17.77 1.63 20.04
CA GLY A 134 -16.59 0.83 19.63
C GLY A 134 -16.06 1.15 18.23
N SER A 135 -16.45 2.29 17.65
CA SER A 135 -16.17 2.64 16.25
C SER A 135 -15.05 3.69 16.09
N TYR A 136 -14.37 4.06 17.19
CA TYR A 136 -13.35 5.10 17.14
C TYR A 136 -12.13 4.65 16.32
N GLY A 137 -11.58 5.56 15.52
CA GLY A 137 -10.49 5.29 14.57
C GLY A 137 -11.00 5.25 13.14
N ARG A 138 -11.91 4.31 12.84
CA ARG A 138 -12.69 4.30 11.58
C ARG A 138 -13.65 5.50 11.52
N VAL A 139 -14.23 5.87 12.66
CA VAL A 139 -14.89 7.16 12.88
C VAL A 139 -14.03 7.96 13.85
N SER A 140 -13.65 9.19 13.51
CA SER A 140 -12.78 10.04 14.35
C SER A 140 -13.36 11.44 14.49
N VAL A 141 -12.90 12.22 15.47
CA VAL A 141 -13.27 13.63 15.62
C VAL A 141 -12.02 14.48 15.87
N LYS A 142 -11.81 15.51 15.05
CA LYS A 142 -10.68 16.44 15.13
C LYS A 142 -11.19 17.88 15.32
N GLN A 143 -10.48 18.66 16.14
CA GLN A 143 -10.77 20.08 16.31
C GLN A 143 -10.34 20.86 15.07
N LEU A 144 -11.24 21.67 14.53
CA LEU A 144 -10.98 22.62 13.47
C LEU A 144 -10.48 23.95 14.07
N THR A 145 -9.39 24.47 13.54
CA THR A 145 -8.81 25.74 13.98
C THR A 145 -8.51 26.64 12.77
N GLY A 146 -9.28 27.71 12.60
CA GLY A 146 -9.13 28.65 11.48
C GLY A 146 -10.09 28.39 10.32
N ASP A 147 -9.82 29.04 9.19
CA ASP A 147 -10.66 29.14 7.98
C ASP A 147 -10.34 28.08 6.89
N ARG A 148 -9.54 27.07 7.23
CA ARG A 148 -9.03 26.06 6.31
C ARG A 148 -9.27 24.63 6.79
N LEU A 149 -9.66 23.77 5.86
CA LEU A 149 -9.84 22.33 6.13
C LEU A 149 -8.49 21.63 6.12
N PRO A 150 -8.21 20.71 7.06
CA PRO A 150 -6.86 20.23 7.30
C PRO A 150 -6.35 19.25 6.22
N TYR A 151 -7.17 18.83 5.25
CA TYR A 151 -6.83 17.78 4.29
C TYR A 151 -5.96 18.29 3.12
N VAL A 152 -5.24 17.35 2.49
CA VAL A 152 -4.69 17.55 1.14
C VAL A 152 -5.80 17.79 0.11
N ASP A 153 -5.43 18.37 -1.03
CA ASP A 153 -6.34 18.58 -2.15
C ASP A 153 -6.91 17.24 -2.63
N ASN A 154 -8.17 17.23 -3.07
CA ASN A 154 -8.88 16.07 -3.63
C ASN A 154 -9.11 14.87 -2.68
N LEU A 155 -8.76 14.90 -1.39
CA LEU A 155 -8.86 13.71 -0.50
C LEU A 155 -10.30 13.24 -0.21
N VAL A 156 -11.25 14.16 -0.03
CA VAL A 156 -12.56 13.90 0.60
C VAL A 156 -13.60 13.48 -0.44
N ARG A 157 -14.17 12.28 -0.33
CA ARG A 157 -15.18 11.79 -1.28
C ARG A 157 -16.58 12.34 -1.00
N LEU A 158 -16.93 12.53 0.27
CA LEU A 158 -18.18 13.13 0.73
C LEU A 158 -17.91 14.15 1.85
N LEU A 159 -18.30 15.41 1.66
CA LEU A 159 -18.24 16.44 2.68
C LEU A 159 -19.68 16.86 3.06
N VAL A 160 -20.08 16.56 4.30
CA VAL A 160 -21.36 16.99 4.87
C VAL A 160 -21.14 18.21 5.74
N VAL A 161 -21.97 19.24 5.59
CA VAL A 161 -21.83 20.54 6.25
C VAL A 161 -23.15 20.88 6.94
N GLU A 162 -23.20 20.75 8.27
CA GLU A 162 -24.33 21.20 9.10
C GLU A 162 -24.13 22.62 9.63
N ASP A 163 -22.89 22.97 9.98
CA ASP A 163 -22.38 24.34 10.07
C ASP A 163 -21.18 24.46 9.11
N ALA A 164 -21.01 25.61 8.46
CA ALA A 164 -19.85 25.90 7.63
C ALA A 164 -18.60 26.26 8.44
N CYS A 165 -18.73 26.60 9.73
CA CYS A 165 -17.61 26.93 10.64
C CYS A 165 -16.64 28.00 10.08
N GLY A 166 -17.12 28.91 9.22
CA GLY A 166 -16.30 29.93 8.54
C GLY A 166 -15.54 29.44 7.29
N ILE A 167 -15.63 28.15 6.93
CA ILE A 167 -15.01 27.58 5.73
C ILE A 167 -15.75 28.05 4.47
N SER A 168 -14.99 28.41 3.43
CA SER A 168 -15.55 28.83 2.12
C SER A 168 -15.86 27.63 1.19
N GLU A 169 -16.88 27.77 0.30
CA GLU A 169 -17.20 26.75 -0.72
C GLU A 169 -15.99 26.42 -1.62
N GLY A 170 -15.08 27.38 -1.83
CA GLY A 170 -13.81 27.14 -2.55
C GLY A 170 -12.84 26.22 -1.80
N GLU A 171 -12.74 26.32 -0.47
CA GLU A 171 -11.92 25.42 0.36
C GLU A 171 -12.58 24.04 0.51
N MET A 172 -13.93 24.00 0.60
CA MET A 172 -14.71 22.75 0.52
C MET A 172 -14.42 22.00 -0.79
N LEU A 173 -14.50 22.71 -1.92
CA LEU A 173 -14.20 22.15 -3.25
C LEU A 173 -12.71 21.88 -3.47
N ARG A 174 -11.77 22.49 -2.73
CA ARG A 174 -10.35 22.11 -2.75
C ARG A 174 -10.16 20.69 -2.24
N VAL A 175 -10.64 20.40 -1.04
CA VAL A 175 -10.45 19.09 -0.39
C VAL A 175 -11.33 17.99 -1.00
N THR A 176 -12.48 18.34 -1.58
CA THR A 176 -13.37 17.36 -2.23
C THR A 176 -12.68 16.70 -3.43
N ALA A 177 -12.80 15.38 -3.58
CA ALA A 177 -12.30 14.61 -4.72
C ALA A 177 -13.02 14.98 -6.02
N PRO A 178 -12.40 14.87 -7.21
CA PRO A 178 -13.11 14.81 -8.49
C PRO A 178 -14.25 13.77 -8.43
N LEU A 179 -15.44 14.16 -8.91
CA LEU A 179 -16.70 13.41 -8.78
C LEU A 179 -17.18 13.17 -7.33
N GLY A 180 -16.49 13.72 -6.33
CA GLY A 180 -16.93 13.78 -4.94
C GLY A 180 -18.03 14.82 -4.70
N VAL A 181 -18.71 14.69 -3.57
CA VAL A 181 -19.94 15.43 -3.24
C VAL A 181 -19.74 16.33 -2.03
N VAL A 182 -20.28 17.56 -2.10
CA VAL A 182 -20.55 18.38 -0.91
C VAL A 182 -22.07 18.43 -0.68
N LEU A 183 -22.52 18.12 0.53
CA LEU A 183 -23.88 18.32 1.01
C LEU A 183 -23.90 19.45 2.03
N ILE A 184 -24.61 20.53 1.72
CA ILE A 184 -24.73 21.71 2.59
C ILE A 184 -26.15 21.80 3.13
N LYS A 185 -26.28 21.84 4.46
CA LYS A 185 -27.56 22.05 5.14
C LYS A 185 -28.01 23.51 4.99
N THR A 186 -29.29 23.72 4.69
CA THR A 186 -29.90 25.03 4.49
C THR A 186 -31.28 25.07 5.16
N ALA A 187 -31.89 26.26 5.26
CA ALA A 187 -33.25 26.41 5.78
C ALA A 187 -34.32 25.67 4.94
N GLU A 188 -34.03 25.35 3.69
CA GLU A 188 -34.94 24.65 2.76
C GLU A 188 -34.64 23.13 2.67
N GLY A 189 -33.64 22.63 3.40
CA GLY A 189 -33.17 21.25 3.34
C GLY A 189 -31.71 21.14 2.86
N TRP A 190 -31.36 20.04 2.19
CA TRP A 190 -29.99 19.76 1.77
C TRP A 190 -29.70 20.18 0.33
N THR A 191 -28.62 20.96 0.15
CA THR A 191 -28.12 21.39 -1.16
C THR A 191 -26.92 20.53 -1.58
N LYS A 192 -26.99 19.88 -2.75
CA LYS A 192 -25.90 19.08 -3.33
C LYS A 192 -24.97 19.93 -4.23
N ARG A 193 -23.68 19.65 -4.16
CA ARG A 193 -22.65 20.02 -5.14
C ARG A 193 -21.86 18.77 -5.53
N VAL A 194 -21.38 18.71 -6.76
CA VAL A 194 -20.46 17.67 -7.25
C VAL A 194 -19.26 18.36 -7.86
N LYS A 195 -18.05 17.94 -7.50
CA LYS A 195 -16.83 18.51 -8.09
C LYS A 195 -16.61 17.92 -9.48
N ALA A 196 -16.47 18.79 -10.48
CA ALA A 196 -16.20 18.39 -11.85
C ALA A 196 -14.84 17.68 -12.00
N TRP A 197 -14.73 16.79 -12.98
CA TRP A 197 -13.46 16.23 -13.41
C TRP A 197 -12.60 17.31 -14.11
N PRO A 198 -11.32 17.50 -13.74
CA PRO A 198 -10.47 18.48 -14.42
C PRO A 198 -10.12 18.04 -15.86
N GLU A 199 -10.20 18.96 -16.82
CA GLU A 199 -9.81 18.71 -18.24
C GLU A 199 -8.33 18.26 -18.40
N ALA A 200 -7.48 18.56 -17.41
CA ALA A 200 -6.08 18.16 -17.38
C ALA A 200 -5.82 16.78 -16.74
N MET A 201 -6.86 16.12 -16.23
CA MET A 201 -6.79 14.85 -15.50
C MET A 201 -7.28 13.69 -16.37
N ASP A 202 -6.62 12.53 -16.28
CA ASP A 202 -6.91 11.36 -17.12
C ASP A 202 -6.85 10.05 -16.30
N ASP A 203 -7.51 9.01 -16.78
CA ASP A 203 -7.55 7.68 -16.16
C ASP A 203 -6.45 6.76 -16.76
N TRP A 204 -6.43 5.48 -16.35
CA TRP A 204 -5.58 4.45 -16.98
C TRP A 204 -6.40 3.16 -17.16
N PRO A 205 -7.27 3.09 -18.19
CA PRO A 205 -8.34 2.08 -18.25
C PRO A 205 -7.85 0.65 -18.54
N GLN A 206 -6.67 0.47 -19.14
CA GLN A 206 -6.10 -0.83 -19.52
C GLN A 206 -4.60 -0.89 -19.19
N HIS A 207 -4.00 -2.08 -19.12
CA HIS A 207 -2.63 -2.25 -18.64
C HIS A 207 -1.55 -1.40 -19.34
N PHE A 208 -1.69 -1.15 -20.65
CA PHE A 208 -0.82 -0.25 -21.43
C PHE A 208 -1.60 0.99 -21.88
N TYR A 209 -2.32 1.61 -20.93
CA TYR A 209 -3.27 2.69 -21.11
C TYR A 209 -4.48 2.30 -21.98
N ASP A 210 -4.28 2.01 -23.27
CA ASP A 210 -5.34 1.80 -24.25
C ASP A 210 -5.17 0.54 -25.13
N ALA A 211 -5.99 0.44 -26.19
CA ALA A 211 -5.94 -0.64 -27.17
C ALA A 211 -4.74 -0.53 -28.15
N ALA A 212 -4.18 0.67 -28.36
CA ALA A 212 -2.98 0.86 -29.17
C ALA A 212 -1.70 0.38 -28.45
N ASN A 213 -1.81 -0.10 -27.19
CA ASN A 213 -0.71 -0.56 -26.33
C ASN A 213 0.34 0.54 -26.04
N ASN A 214 -0.05 1.80 -26.21
CA ASN A 214 0.80 2.96 -26.01
C ASN A 214 0.78 3.35 -24.54
N ALA A 215 1.79 2.92 -23.78
CA ALA A 215 1.86 3.10 -22.33
C ALA A 215 2.22 4.55 -21.90
N VAL A 216 1.36 5.48 -22.32
CA VAL A 216 1.47 6.95 -22.21
C VAL A 216 0.14 7.46 -21.68
N SER A 217 0.13 8.10 -20.52
CA SER A 217 -1.06 8.80 -20.01
C SER A 217 -1.17 10.21 -20.60
N HIS A 218 -2.39 10.66 -20.90
CA HIS A 218 -2.67 12.06 -21.25
C HIS A 218 -2.94 12.94 -20.00
N ASP A 219 -2.70 12.42 -18.79
CA ASP A 219 -2.78 13.22 -17.57
C ASP A 219 -1.66 14.27 -17.54
N ARG A 220 -2.08 15.54 -17.56
CA ARG A 220 -1.23 16.73 -17.59
C ARG A 220 -0.94 17.29 -16.18
N LEU A 221 -1.55 16.71 -15.14
CA LEU A 221 -1.36 17.05 -13.72
C LEU A 221 -0.31 16.15 -13.04
N VAL A 222 -0.14 14.91 -13.49
CA VAL A 222 0.93 14.01 -13.04
C VAL A 222 2.31 14.65 -13.25
N GLY A 223 3.19 14.53 -12.24
CA GLY A 223 4.55 15.04 -12.31
C GLY A 223 5.46 14.51 -11.19
N PRO A 224 6.69 15.04 -11.08
CA PRO A 224 7.69 14.57 -10.14
C PRO A 224 7.19 14.52 -8.70
N PRO A 225 7.15 13.35 -8.06
CA PRO A 225 6.51 13.15 -6.76
C PRO A 225 7.26 13.86 -5.63
N ARG A 226 6.53 14.66 -4.84
CA ARG A 226 7.09 15.47 -3.73
C ARG A 226 6.22 15.43 -2.46
N ARG A 227 5.03 14.85 -2.53
CA ARG A 227 4.03 14.81 -1.46
C ARG A 227 3.36 13.44 -1.40
N PHE A 228 3.04 12.93 -0.21
CA PHE A 228 2.06 11.85 -0.11
C PHE A 228 0.64 12.39 -0.41
N GLN A 229 -0.17 11.56 -1.07
CA GLN A 229 -1.63 11.70 -1.13
C GLN A 229 -2.29 10.65 -0.21
N TRP A 230 -1.88 9.38 -0.34
CA TRP A 230 -2.28 8.31 0.58
C TRP A 230 -1.30 7.12 0.60
N ILE A 231 -1.43 6.29 1.64
CA ILE A 231 -0.68 5.05 1.89
C ILE A 231 -1.68 3.92 2.20
N ALA A 232 -1.54 2.74 1.59
CA ALA A 232 -2.47 1.62 1.75
C ALA A 232 -1.79 0.24 1.66
N GLU A 233 -2.49 -0.79 2.11
CA GLU A 233 -2.08 -2.18 1.89
C GLU A 233 -2.11 -2.59 0.40
N PRO A 234 -1.35 -3.61 -0.03
CA PRO A 234 -0.41 -4.42 0.76
C PRO A 234 0.86 -3.65 1.14
N GLU A 235 1.38 -3.84 2.36
CA GLU A 235 2.60 -3.12 2.79
C GLU A 235 3.86 -3.61 2.06
N TRP A 236 3.95 -4.91 1.76
CA TRP A 236 5.11 -5.53 1.13
C TRP A 236 4.74 -6.58 0.09
N MET A 237 5.58 -6.73 -0.92
CA MET A 237 5.57 -7.92 -1.78
C MET A 237 6.29 -9.08 -1.07
N ARG A 238 5.77 -10.31 -1.20
CA ARG A 238 6.37 -11.50 -0.56
C ARG A 238 7.84 -11.76 -0.91
N SER A 239 8.25 -11.48 -2.16
CA SER A 239 9.63 -11.57 -2.63
C SER A 239 9.80 -10.95 -4.03
N HIS A 240 11.02 -10.58 -4.40
CA HIS A 240 11.40 -10.13 -5.74
C HIS A 240 11.71 -11.30 -6.70
N MET A 241 11.35 -12.51 -6.28
CA MET A 241 11.61 -13.78 -6.98
C MET A 241 10.36 -14.65 -7.14
N THR A 242 9.18 -14.18 -6.72
CA THR A 242 7.87 -14.85 -6.86
C THR A 242 6.93 -14.01 -7.73
N MET A 243 5.68 -14.45 -7.95
CA MET A 243 4.69 -13.60 -8.62
C MET A 243 4.44 -12.35 -7.75
N PRO A 244 4.26 -11.15 -8.34
CA PRO A 244 4.10 -9.94 -7.55
C PRO A 244 2.76 -9.90 -6.80
N SER A 245 2.74 -9.27 -5.63
CA SER A 245 1.52 -9.11 -4.81
C SER A 245 0.48 -8.16 -5.42
N ILE A 246 0.79 -7.50 -6.53
CA ILE A 246 -0.19 -6.90 -7.46
C ILE A 246 0.15 -7.43 -8.85
N THR A 247 -0.78 -8.09 -9.55
CA THR A 247 -0.56 -8.70 -10.88
C THR A 247 -1.18 -7.92 -12.04
N ASP A 248 -2.15 -7.03 -11.78
CA ASP A 248 -2.63 -6.03 -12.74
C ASP A 248 -3.16 -4.79 -11.99
N MET A 249 -3.17 -3.62 -12.65
CA MET A 249 -3.58 -2.33 -12.06
C MET A 249 -4.06 -1.34 -13.14
N VAL A 250 -5.28 -0.84 -12.98
CA VAL A 250 -5.98 0.13 -13.87
C VAL A 250 -6.83 1.13 -13.06
N SER A 251 -7.32 2.21 -13.67
CA SER A 251 -8.30 3.12 -13.05
C SER A 251 -9.46 3.51 -14.00
N ALA A 252 -10.61 3.84 -13.42
CA ALA A 252 -11.74 4.48 -14.11
C ALA A 252 -12.60 5.35 -13.16
N GLU A 253 -12.88 6.58 -13.56
CA GLU A 253 -13.66 7.61 -12.86
C GLU A 253 -13.14 7.90 -11.45
N GLY A 254 -11.82 7.91 -11.29
CA GLY A 254 -11.16 8.19 -10.00
C GLY A 254 -11.18 7.01 -9.02
N ARG A 255 -11.46 5.79 -9.50
CA ARG A 255 -11.35 4.54 -8.73
C ARG A 255 -10.23 3.69 -9.30
N ILE A 256 -9.51 2.96 -8.45
CA ILE A 256 -8.41 2.06 -8.84
C ILE A 256 -8.88 0.62 -8.67
N TYR A 257 -8.55 -0.21 -9.66
CA TYR A 257 -8.81 -1.65 -9.66
C TYR A 257 -7.51 -2.41 -9.76
N THR A 258 -7.33 -3.41 -8.91
CA THR A 258 -6.12 -4.24 -8.85
C THR A 258 -6.46 -5.72 -8.66
N ILE A 259 -5.58 -6.59 -9.16
CA ILE A 259 -5.57 -8.01 -8.77
C ILE A 259 -4.41 -8.22 -7.80
N GLU A 260 -4.71 -8.59 -6.56
CA GLU A 260 -3.76 -8.53 -5.43
C GLU A 260 -3.66 -9.86 -4.68
N ASP A 261 -2.45 -10.22 -4.23
CA ASP A 261 -2.22 -11.27 -3.24
C ASP A 261 -2.22 -10.66 -1.84
N ARG A 262 -3.07 -11.16 -0.94
CA ARG A 262 -3.27 -10.64 0.42
C ARG A 262 -2.80 -11.57 1.55
N ALA A 263 -2.27 -12.76 1.26
CA ALA A 263 -1.72 -13.63 2.32
C ALA A 263 -0.28 -13.22 2.71
N PRO A 264 0.24 -13.71 3.86
CA PRO A 264 1.39 -13.09 4.53
C PRO A 264 2.67 -12.92 3.71
N ALA A 265 3.30 -11.76 3.86
CA ALA A 265 4.65 -11.49 3.37
C ALA A 265 5.76 -12.19 4.19
N GLU A 266 5.44 -12.80 5.33
CA GLU A 266 6.40 -13.49 6.21
C GLU A 266 7.13 -14.65 5.51
N HIS A 267 6.51 -15.34 4.56
CA HIS A 267 7.17 -16.41 3.81
C HIS A 267 6.71 -16.54 2.34
N PRO A 268 7.63 -16.56 1.35
CA PRO A 268 7.28 -16.48 -0.07
C PRO A 268 6.78 -17.79 -0.70
N ALA A 269 6.86 -18.92 0.00
CA ALA A 269 6.31 -20.20 -0.47
C ALA A 269 4.89 -20.50 0.06
N LEU A 270 4.27 -19.55 0.76
CA LEU A 270 2.90 -19.69 1.25
C LEU A 270 1.85 -19.69 0.10
N PRO A 271 0.67 -20.29 0.34
CA PRO A 271 -0.53 -20.11 -0.49
C PRO A 271 -0.82 -18.63 -0.81
N GLY A 272 -1.28 -18.38 -2.04
CA GLY A 272 -1.60 -17.06 -2.58
C GLY A 272 -3.08 -16.75 -2.44
N GLU A 273 -3.43 -15.71 -1.69
CA GLU A 273 -4.82 -15.30 -1.44
C GLU A 273 -5.16 -14.16 -2.38
N PHE A 274 -5.64 -14.48 -3.58
CA PHE A 274 -5.88 -13.47 -4.60
C PHE A 274 -7.28 -12.85 -4.52
N TYR A 275 -7.33 -11.52 -4.69
CA TYR A 275 -8.56 -10.72 -4.72
C TYR A 275 -8.52 -9.73 -5.89
N LEU A 276 -9.66 -9.55 -6.55
CA LEU A 276 -9.95 -8.32 -7.29
C LEU A 276 -10.38 -7.27 -6.26
N VAL A 277 -9.68 -6.14 -6.20
CA VAL A 277 -9.89 -5.08 -5.19
C VAL A 277 -10.19 -3.75 -5.89
N ALA A 278 -11.19 -3.03 -5.39
CA ALA A 278 -11.48 -1.66 -5.80
C ALA A 278 -11.17 -0.68 -4.66
N ARG A 279 -10.58 0.47 -4.99
CA ARG A 279 -10.32 1.58 -4.06
C ARG A 279 -10.76 2.91 -4.65
N ASP A 280 -11.06 3.86 -3.77
CA ASP A 280 -11.05 5.28 -4.12
C ASP A 280 -9.61 5.71 -4.47
N GLY A 281 -9.42 6.33 -5.64
CA GLY A 281 -8.09 6.69 -6.15
C GLY A 281 -7.45 7.91 -5.48
N PHE A 282 -8.21 8.71 -4.74
CA PHE A 282 -7.75 9.95 -4.12
C PHE A 282 -7.53 9.86 -2.61
N ASN A 283 -8.10 8.86 -1.93
CA ASN A 283 -7.84 8.54 -0.51
C ASN A 283 -7.42 7.08 -0.23
N GLY A 284 -7.51 6.16 -1.19
CA GLY A 284 -6.96 4.80 -1.07
C GLY A 284 -7.78 3.82 -0.23
N ILE A 285 -8.96 4.22 0.26
CA ILE A 285 -9.87 3.36 1.03
C ILE A 285 -10.45 2.26 0.12
N VAL A 286 -10.52 1.03 0.62
CA VAL A 286 -11.10 -0.11 -0.10
C VAL A 286 -12.61 0.02 -0.15
N LEU A 287 -13.15 0.04 -1.37
CA LEU A 287 -14.60 0.11 -1.62
C LEU A 287 -15.22 -1.28 -1.53
N TRP A 288 -14.57 -2.27 -2.15
CA TRP A 288 -14.94 -3.69 -2.10
C TRP A 288 -13.77 -4.58 -2.52
N LYS A 289 -13.82 -5.86 -2.15
CA LYS A 289 -12.86 -6.89 -2.57
C LYS A 289 -13.54 -8.23 -2.84
N LYS A 290 -13.08 -8.95 -3.87
CA LYS A 290 -13.74 -10.16 -4.38
C LYS A 290 -12.70 -11.25 -4.65
N ARG A 291 -12.76 -12.36 -3.90
CA ARG A 291 -11.75 -13.45 -3.94
C ARG A 291 -11.70 -14.15 -5.30
N LEU A 292 -10.51 -14.43 -5.79
CA LEU A 292 -10.21 -15.12 -7.05
C LEU A 292 -9.56 -16.49 -6.74
N PRO A 293 -10.34 -17.56 -6.50
CA PRO A 293 -9.80 -18.83 -6.00
C PRO A 293 -8.79 -19.47 -6.95
N ASP A 294 -9.10 -19.48 -8.25
CA ASP A 294 -8.32 -20.21 -9.27
C ASP A 294 -7.10 -19.42 -9.80
N TRP A 295 -6.59 -18.47 -9.02
CA TRP A 295 -5.35 -17.72 -9.34
C TRP A 295 -4.11 -18.41 -8.74
N GLN A 296 -4.26 -19.06 -7.58
CA GLN A 296 -3.34 -20.10 -7.10
C GLN A 296 -3.58 -21.39 -7.92
N PRO A 297 -2.57 -22.21 -8.26
CA PRO A 297 -1.16 -22.20 -7.85
C PRO A 297 -0.20 -21.47 -8.81
N VAL A 298 -0.63 -20.44 -9.53
CA VAL A 298 0.21 -19.78 -10.55
C VAL A 298 1.26 -18.81 -9.96
N ASN A 299 1.87 -19.15 -8.82
CA ASN A 299 3.05 -18.46 -8.32
C ASN A 299 4.25 -18.81 -9.21
N ILE A 300 4.78 -17.82 -9.93
CA ILE A 300 5.86 -17.97 -10.90
C ILE A 300 6.93 -16.90 -10.70
N ARG A 301 8.20 -17.22 -10.96
CA ARG A 301 9.31 -16.28 -10.72
C ARG A 301 9.14 -14.96 -11.51
N THR A 302 9.12 -13.82 -10.82
CA THR A 302 8.81 -12.46 -11.37
C THR A 302 9.46 -12.13 -12.72
N LYS A 303 10.75 -12.47 -12.86
CA LYS A 303 11.52 -12.25 -14.09
C LYS A 303 11.00 -13.04 -15.30
N HIS A 304 10.37 -14.19 -15.07
CA HIS A 304 9.77 -15.09 -16.06
C HIS A 304 8.25 -14.89 -16.20
N MET A 305 7.64 -14.00 -15.42
CA MET A 305 6.22 -13.65 -15.56
C MET A 305 5.96 -13.05 -16.95
N PRO A 306 5.05 -13.63 -17.77
CA PRO A 306 4.68 -13.09 -19.07
C PRO A 306 3.71 -11.91 -18.91
N VAL A 307 3.85 -10.92 -19.79
CA VAL A 307 3.03 -9.70 -19.82
C VAL A 307 1.52 -9.98 -19.98
N GLN A 308 1.16 -11.12 -20.55
CA GLN A 308 -0.23 -11.57 -20.75
C GLN A 308 -1.00 -11.74 -19.43
N ILE A 309 -0.34 -12.21 -18.36
CA ILE A 309 -0.94 -12.33 -17.02
C ILE A 309 -1.33 -10.95 -16.46
N GLN A 310 -0.63 -9.92 -16.94
CA GLN A 310 -0.82 -8.52 -16.58
C GLN A 310 -1.80 -7.81 -17.51
N ARG A 311 -2.52 -8.52 -18.37
CA ARG A 311 -3.48 -7.95 -19.34
C ARG A 311 -4.83 -8.63 -19.14
N ARG A 312 -5.32 -8.52 -17.90
CA ARG A 312 -6.46 -9.29 -17.34
C ARG A 312 -7.51 -8.42 -16.66
N LEU A 313 -7.27 -7.11 -16.60
CA LEU A 313 -8.16 -6.13 -16.00
C LEU A 313 -8.33 -4.94 -16.94
N VAL A 314 -9.59 -4.54 -17.15
CA VAL A 314 -9.96 -3.36 -17.94
C VAL A 314 -11.13 -2.66 -17.25
N ALA A 315 -11.01 -1.35 -17.00
CA ALA A 315 -12.07 -0.52 -16.44
C ALA A 315 -12.47 0.56 -17.45
N VAL A 316 -13.77 0.72 -17.72
CA VAL A 316 -14.32 1.69 -18.68
C VAL A 316 -15.59 2.28 -18.11
N GLY A 317 -15.46 3.46 -17.49
CA GLY A 317 -16.53 4.04 -16.65
C GLY A 317 -16.91 3.09 -15.51
N ASP A 318 -18.22 2.92 -15.30
CA ASP A 318 -18.78 1.93 -14.36
C ASP A 318 -18.67 0.44 -14.82
N ARG A 319 -18.03 0.12 -15.96
CA ARG A 319 -17.87 -1.28 -16.43
C ARG A 319 -16.46 -1.82 -16.17
N LEU A 320 -16.35 -2.89 -15.38
CA LEU A 320 -15.07 -3.55 -15.05
C LEU A 320 -14.99 -4.98 -15.60
N TYR A 321 -14.13 -5.22 -16.59
CA TYR A 321 -13.89 -6.53 -17.18
C TYR A 321 -12.68 -7.20 -16.51
N CYS A 322 -12.85 -8.44 -16.03
CA CYS A 322 -11.80 -9.21 -15.38
C CYS A 322 -11.98 -10.72 -15.66
N THR A 323 -10.90 -11.51 -15.71
CA THR A 323 -11.00 -12.98 -15.55
C THR A 323 -10.94 -13.31 -14.05
N PRO A 324 -12.03 -13.77 -13.39
CA PRO A 324 -12.11 -13.90 -11.93
C PRO A 324 -11.45 -15.18 -11.38
N GLY A 325 -10.31 -15.55 -11.96
CA GLY A 325 -9.63 -16.84 -11.85
C GLY A 325 -8.78 -17.05 -13.11
N TYR A 326 -7.72 -17.86 -13.06
CA TYR A 326 -6.74 -17.89 -14.16
C TYR A 326 -7.32 -18.44 -15.47
N ASP A 327 -8.11 -19.51 -15.37
CA ASP A 327 -8.84 -20.15 -16.47
C ASP A 327 -10.27 -19.61 -16.64
N ALA A 328 -10.75 -18.81 -15.68
CA ALA A 328 -12.13 -18.35 -15.65
C ALA A 328 -12.44 -17.48 -16.88
N PRO A 329 -13.66 -17.60 -17.45
CA PRO A 329 -14.08 -16.73 -18.54
C PRO A 329 -14.11 -15.27 -18.10
N ILE A 330 -13.83 -14.37 -19.05
CA ILE A 330 -13.93 -12.92 -18.84
C ILE A 330 -15.35 -12.62 -18.32
N SER A 331 -15.40 -11.85 -17.26
CA SER A 331 -16.62 -11.45 -16.57
C SER A 331 -16.65 -9.94 -16.46
N LEU A 332 -17.81 -9.34 -16.77
CA LEU A 332 -18.10 -7.93 -16.55
C LEU A 332 -18.75 -7.78 -15.18
N PHE A 333 -18.13 -6.95 -14.35
CA PHE A 333 -18.62 -6.51 -13.05
C PHE A 333 -19.08 -5.05 -13.14
N ASP A 334 -20.02 -4.69 -12.28
CA ASP A 334 -20.27 -3.29 -11.93
C ASP A 334 -19.06 -2.75 -11.16
N ALA A 335 -18.51 -1.62 -11.58
CA ALA A 335 -17.26 -1.11 -11.05
C ALA A 335 -17.42 -0.36 -9.71
N LYS A 336 -18.65 0.02 -9.32
CA LYS A 336 -18.97 0.65 -8.03
C LYS A 336 -19.11 -0.37 -6.91
N THR A 337 -19.72 -1.51 -7.19
CA THR A 337 -20.17 -2.50 -6.19
C THR A 337 -19.42 -3.84 -6.26
N GLY A 338 -18.83 -4.19 -7.42
CA GLY A 338 -18.24 -5.50 -7.66
C GLY A 338 -19.26 -6.60 -7.99
N GLU A 339 -20.54 -6.25 -8.16
CA GLU A 339 -21.58 -7.20 -8.58
C GLU A 339 -21.34 -7.73 -10.00
N LEU A 340 -21.72 -8.98 -10.26
CA LEU A 340 -21.51 -9.64 -11.55
C LEU A 340 -22.66 -9.32 -12.53
N ILE A 341 -22.36 -8.58 -13.60
CA ILE A 341 -23.33 -8.22 -14.65
C ILE A 341 -23.41 -9.31 -15.72
N LYS A 342 -22.27 -9.80 -16.22
CA LYS A 342 -22.22 -10.77 -17.35
C LYS A 342 -20.98 -11.65 -17.29
N VAL A 343 -21.10 -12.88 -17.78
CA VAL A 343 -19.97 -13.78 -18.09
C VAL A 343 -19.91 -14.03 -19.60
N PHE A 344 -18.74 -13.83 -20.21
CA PHE A 344 -18.51 -14.07 -21.64
C PHE A 344 -18.12 -15.55 -21.86
N GLN A 345 -19.12 -16.41 -22.01
CA GLN A 345 -18.94 -17.84 -22.29
C GLN A 345 -18.09 -18.07 -23.55
N GLY A 346 -17.20 -19.08 -23.53
CA GLY A 346 -16.26 -19.34 -24.61
C GLY A 346 -14.94 -18.55 -24.51
N THR A 347 -14.73 -17.80 -23.41
CA THR A 347 -13.47 -17.10 -23.09
C THR A 347 -12.67 -17.79 -21.98
N GLU A 348 -12.99 -19.04 -21.66
CA GLU A 348 -12.23 -19.84 -20.71
C GLU A 348 -10.78 -20.01 -21.20
N ARG A 349 -9.82 -20.14 -20.27
CA ARG A 349 -8.38 -20.15 -20.58
C ARG A 349 -7.94 -18.96 -21.47
N THR A 350 -8.55 -17.79 -21.25
CA THR A 350 -8.01 -16.51 -21.73
C THR A 350 -6.55 -16.38 -21.27
N ARG A 351 -5.71 -15.76 -22.09
CA ARG A 351 -4.31 -15.45 -21.79
C ARG A 351 -4.10 -13.96 -21.54
N GLU A 352 -4.69 -13.14 -22.39
CA GLU A 352 -4.79 -11.68 -22.30
C GLU A 352 -6.04 -11.22 -23.05
N PHE A 353 -6.54 -10.03 -22.76
CA PHE A 353 -7.55 -9.37 -23.57
C PHE A 353 -7.35 -7.84 -23.63
N VAL A 354 -7.99 -7.22 -24.62
CA VAL A 354 -7.99 -5.78 -24.87
C VAL A 354 -9.43 -5.34 -25.18
N TYR A 355 -9.87 -4.20 -24.66
CA TYR A 355 -11.12 -3.56 -25.03
C TYR A 355 -10.87 -2.47 -26.09
N HIS A 356 -11.64 -2.48 -27.18
CA HIS A 356 -11.64 -1.42 -28.18
C HIS A 356 -13.05 -1.19 -28.71
N LYS A 357 -13.57 0.04 -28.59
CA LYS A 357 -14.87 0.48 -29.17
C LYS A 357 -16.06 -0.49 -28.93
N GLY A 358 -16.18 -1.06 -27.74
CA GLY A 358 -17.26 -2.00 -27.39
C GLY A 358 -16.98 -3.47 -27.72
N ILE A 359 -15.79 -3.79 -28.23
CA ILE A 359 -15.36 -5.15 -28.57
C ILE A 359 -14.23 -5.58 -27.62
N LEU A 360 -14.35 -6.78 -27.05
CA LEU A 360 -13.25 -7.49 -26.40
C LEU A 360 -12.48 -8.30 -27.44
N LEU A 361 -11.20 -8.01 -27.58
CA LEU A 361 -10.23 -8.77 -28.36
C LEU A 361 -9.51 -9.72 -27.41
N VAL A 362 -9.77 -11.02 -27.54
CA VAL A 362 -9.41 -12.04 -26.55
C VAL A 362 -8.43 -13.05 -27.15
N VAL A 363 -7.35 -13.35 -26.44
CA VAL A 363 -6.46 -14.48 -26.75
C VAL A 363 -6.80 -15.65 -25.82
N ASN A 364 -7.05 -16.84 -26.37
CA ASN A 364 -7.21 -18.08 -25.59
C ASN A 364 -6.16 -19.13 -25.99
N GLY A 365 -5.80 -20.03 -25.08
CA GLY A 365 -4.87 -21.14 -25.34
C GLY A 365 -3.55 -21.06 -24.57
N ASP A 366 -2.50 -21.75 -25.04
CA ASP A 366 -1.24 -21.92 -24.30
C ASP A 366 0.00 -21.53 -25.12
N GLN A 367 0.77 -20.55 -24.61
CA GLN A 367 2.16 -20.27 -25.02
C GLN A 367 3.19 -20.96 -24.12
N THR A 368 2.90 -21.07 -22.83
CA THR A 368 3.74 -21.68 -21.80
C THR A 368 3.03 -22.88 -21.18
N ASP A 369 3.79 -23.82 -20.65
CA ASP A 369 3.20 -24.93 -19.92
C ASP A 369 2.75 -24.52 -18.51
N THR A 370 1.43 -24.39 -18.38
CA THR A 370 0.72 -24.12 -17.13
C THR A 370 -0.08 -25.33 -16.63
N GLU A 371 -0.03 -26.47 -17.35
CA GLU A 371 -0.72 -27.69 -16.93
C GLU A 371 0.16 -28.49 -15.94
N SER A 372 1.47 -28.58 -16.17
CA SER A 372 2.41 -29.13 -15.18
C SER A 372 2.35 -28.42 -13.82
N ILE A 373 2.24 -27.07 -13.80
CA ILE A 373 2.10 -26.25 -12.58
C ILE A 373 0.95 -26.72 -11.67
N ARG A 374 -0.07 -27.38 -12.25
CA ARG A 374 -1.29 -27.81 -11.56
C ARG A 374 -1.34 -29.31 -11.27
N SER A 375 -0.62 -30.14 -12.02
CA SER A 375 -0.76 -31.60 -11.99
C SER A 375 0.02 -32.30 -10.86
N GLY A 376 0.22 -31.65 -9.72
CA GLY A 376 0.94 -32.18 -8.54
C GLY A 376 2.46 -32.23 -8.71
N ASP A 377 2.95 -33.03 -9.66
CA ASP A 377 4.36 -33.43 -9.78
C ASP A 377 5.32 -32.33 -10.27
N ALA A 378 4.82 -31.12 -10.57
CA ALA A 378 5.68 -29.93 -10.70
C ALA A 378 6.26 -29.44 -9.38
N LEU A 379 5.88 -30.04 -8.25
CA LEU A 379 6.61 -30.08 -6.97
C LEU A 379 6.96 -31.53 -6.63
N GLY A 380 8.01 -31.77 -5.84
CA GLY A 380 8.57 -33.12 -5.65
C GLY A 380 10.03 -33.12 -5.19
N GLU A 381 10.52 -34.31 -4.85
CA GLU A 381 11.40 -34.56 -3.70
C GLU A 381 12.67 -33.69 -3.57
N SER A 382 12.68 -32.90 -2.51
CA SER A 382 13.84 -32.37 -1.78
C SER A 382 13.29 -31.69 -0.51
N ALA A 383 14.07 -31.62 0.56
CA ALA A 383 13.72 -30.81 1.73
C ALA A 383 13.61 -29.30 1.37
N PHE A 384 14.37 -28.85 0.37
CA PHE A 384 14.20 -27.57 -0.32
C PHE A 384 14.35 -27.81 -1.84
N PRO A 385 13.28 -27.92 -2.62
CA PRO A 385 13.40 -28.19 -4.06
C PRO A 385 13.94 -26.98 -4.86
N PRO A 386 14.38 -27.18 -6.12
CA PRO A 386 14.60 -26.10 -7.10
C PRO A 386 13.37 -25.20 -7.36
N ARG A 387 12.24 -25.51 -6.72
CA ARG A 387 10.92 -24.88 -6.82
C ARG A 387 10.58 -23.94 -5.64
N VAL A 388 11.52 -23.67 -4.72
CA VAL A 388 11.36 -22.68 -3.62
C VAL A 388 11.07 -21.26 -4.15
N TYR A 389 11.45 -20.99 -5.40
CA TYR A 389 10.88 -19.91 -6.20
C TYR A 389 9.94 -20.53 -7.23
N GLY A 390 8.71 -20.02 -7.30
CA GLY A 390 7.63 -20.61 -8.10
C GLY A 390 8.01 -20.87 -9.57
N PRO A 391 7.48 -21.94 -10.18
CA PRO A 391 8.00 -22.56 -11.40
C PRO A 391 8.40 -21.58 -12.51
N ILE A 392 9.53 -21.89 -13.16
CA ILE A 392 9.91 -21.27 -14.42
C ILE A 392 8.93 -21.78 -15.48
N LEU A 393 8.22 -20.86 -16.12
CA LEU A 393 7.36 -21.18 -17.25
C LEU A 393 8.20 -21.63 -18.44
N ILE A 394 8.01 -22.88 -18.86
CA ILE A 394 8.63 -23.44 -20.07
C ILE A 394 7.74 -23.09 -21.27
N PRO A 395 8.25 -22.45 -22.34
CA PRO A 395 7.51 -22.27 -23.59
C PRO A 395 7.12 -23.61 -24.23
N LYS A 396 5.87 -23.76 -24.70
CA LYS A 396 5.47 -24.94 -25.48
C LYS A 396 6.05 -24.81 -26.90
N GLU A 397 6.69 -25.84 -27.44
CA GLU A 397 7.35 -25.80 -28.77
C GLU A 397 6.42 -25.39 -29.93
N ARG A 398 5.12 -25.67 -29.80
CA ARG A 398 4.10 -25.38 -30.81
C ARG A 398 2.86 -24.80 -30.14
N PRO A 399 2.93 -23.53 -29.71
CA PRO A 399 1.89 -22.92 -28.90
C PRO A 399 0.63 -22.73 -29.74
N LYS A 400 -0.51 -23.18 -29.23
CA LYS A 400 -1.82 -23.00 -29.88
C LYS A 400 -2.54 -21.87 -29.17
N SER A 401 -2.67 -20.75 -29.87
CA SER A 401 -3.52 -19.63 -29.47
C SER A 401 -4.67 -19.46 -30.45
N THR A 402 -5.81 -18.94 -30.00
CA THR A 402 -6.86 -18.37 -30.84
C THR A 402 -7.06 -16.92 -30.48
N ILE A 403 -7.36 -16.06 -31.46
CA ILE A 403 -7.69 -14.65 -31.24
C ILE A 403 -9.14 -14.44 -31.68
N SER A 404 -9.99 -13.92 -30.80
CA SER A 404 -11.41 -13.69 -31.07
C SER A 404 -11.83 -12.26 -30.78
N ALA A 405 -12.73 -11.70 -31.59
CA ALA A 405 -13.47 -10.50 -31.24
C ALA A 405 -14.84 -10.89 -30.66
N ILE A 406 -15.23 -10.25 -29.57
CA ILE A 406 -16.49 -10.48 -28.86
C ILE A 406 -17.16 -9.13 -28.57
N ASP A 407 -18.38 -8.95 -29.05
CA ASP A 407 -19.18 -7.77 -28.75
C ASP A 407 -19.59 -7.73 -27.27
N CYS A 408 -19.38 -6.62 -26.58
CA CYS A 408 -19.62 -6.50 -25.15
C CYS A 408 -21.11 -6.53 -24.79
N GLU A 409 -21.96 -5.95 -25.63
CA GLU A 409 -23.38 -5.69 -25.33
C GLU A 409 -24.22 -6.97 -25.45
N THR A 410 -23.99 -7.75 -26.50
CA THR A 410 -24.61 -9.06 -26.72
C THR A 410 -23.82 -10.21 -26.08
N GLY A 411 -22.49 -10.10 -25.98
CA GLY A 411 -21.60 -11.21 -25.63
C GLY A 411 -21.30 -12.17 -26.79
N ARG A 412 -21.69 -11.82 -28.02
CA ARG A 412 -21.50 -12.66 -29.20
C ARG A 412 -20.07 -12.56 -29.75
N THR A 413 -19.44 -13.70 -30.01
CA THR A 413 -18.24 -13.77 -30.84
C THR A 413 -18.54 -13.34 -32.27
N LEU A 414 -17.82 -12.31 -32.74
CA LEU A 414 -17.90 -11.81 -34.12
C LEU A 414 -17.10 -12.72 -35.06
N TRP A 415 -15.85 -13.03 -34.68
CA TRP A 415 -14.92 -13.89 -35.41
C TRP A 415 -13.88 -14.53 -34.48
N THR A 416 -13.22 -15.60 -34.96
CA THR A 416 -12.12 -16.28 -34.25
C THR A 416 -11.07 -16.80 -35.22
N LEU A 417 -9.87 -16.20 -35.18
CA LEU A 417 -8.67 -16.63 -35.89
C LEU A 417 -8.03 -17.84 -35.19
N ARG A 418 -7.54 -18.81 -35.98
CA ARG A 418 -6.99 -20.07 -35.43
C ARG A 418 -5.97 -20.75 -36.34
N GLY A 419 -5.24 -21.71 -35.79
CA GLY A 419 -4.36 -22.60 -36.56
C GLY A 419 -3.20 -21.82 -37.19
N LYS A 420 -3.12 -21.81 -38.53
CA LYS A 420 -2.05 -21.08 -39.25
C LYS A 420 -2.10 -19.56 -39.06
N GLN A 421 -3.28 -18.97 -38.81
CA GLN A 421 -3.43 -17.52 -38.64
C GLN A 421 -2.70 -17.01 -37.39
N THR A 422 -2.76 -17.81 -36.31
CA THR A 422 -2.29 -17.48 -34.95
C THR A 422 -1.08 -18.32 -34.52
N ALA A 423 -0.49 -19.10 -35.43
CA ALA A 423 0.67 -19.94 -35.16
C ALA A 423 1.87 -19.06 -34.77
N GLY A 424 2.51 -19.40 -33.65
CA GLY A 424 3.67 -18.64 -33.15
C GLY A 424 3.34 -17.25 -32.62
N TYR A 425 2.07 -16.92 -32.33
CA TYR A 425 1.67 -15.64 -31.70
C TYR A 425 2.62 -15.23 -30.56
N GLN A 426 2.95 -13.95 -30.48
CA GLN A 426 3.79 -13.35 -29.43
C GLN A 426 2.91 -12.61 -28.42
N GLY A 427 2.94 -13.06 -27.16
CA GLY A 427 2.08 -12.51 -26.11
C GLY A 427 2.39 -11.05 -25.76
N GLY A 428 1.37 -10.29 -25.42
CA GLY A 428 1.46 -8.84 -25.20
C GLY A 428 1.43 -8.00 -26.47
N SER A 429 1.34 -8.61 -27.66
CA SER A 429 1.36 -7.89 -28.94
C SER A 429 -0.02 -7.60 -29.53
N LEU A 430 -1.10 -8.24 -29.07
CA LEU A 430 -2.45 -7.93 -29.54
C LEU A 430 -2.82 -6.49 -29.21
N GLY A 431 -3.18 -5.69 -30.20
CA GLY A 431 -3.68 -4.33 -30.05
C GLY A 431 -4.63 -3.93 -31.19
N ALA A 432 -5.27 -2.78 -31.06
CA ALA A 432 -6.17 -2.23 -32.08
C ALA A 432 -6.13 -0.70 -32.15
N VAL A 433 -6.36 -0.17 -33.34
CA VAL A 433 -6.56 1.26 -33.61
C VAL A 433 -7.56 1.41 -34.75
N ASP A 434 -8.39 2.43 -34.71
CA ASP A 434 -9.50 2.65 -35.65
C ASP A 434 -10.39 1.43 -35.88
N SER A 435 -10.29 0.75 -37.04
CA SER A 435 -10.98 -0.50 -37.39
C SER A 435 -9.99 -1.64 -37.71
N ARG A 436 -8.75 -1.52 -37.23
CA ARG A 436 -7.65 -2.46 -37.49
C ARG A 436 -7.18 -3.09 -36.19
N VAL A 437 -7.02 -4.41 -36.20
CA VAL A 437 -6.46 -5.22 -35.10
C VAL A 437 -5.13 -5.78 -35.56
N VAL A 438 -4.07 -5.53 -34.80
CA VAL A 438 -2.70 -5.92 -35.16
C VAL A 438 -2.13 -6.85 -34.09
N TYR A 439 -1.41 -7.88 -34.52
CA TYR A 439 -0.70 -8.80 -33.64
C TYR A 439 0.56 -9.37 -34.29
N SER A 440 1.54 -9.76 -33.46
CA SER A 440 2.82 -10.34 -33.89
C SER A 440 2.82 -11.87 -33.71
N THR A 441 3.51 -12.57 -34.61
CA THR A 441 3.96 -13.95 -34.45
C THR A 441 5.49 -14.02 -34.45
N ASP A 442 6.05 -15.21 -34.25
CA ASP A 442 7.48 -15.51 -34.32
C ASP A 442 8.16 -15.06 -35.64
N LYS A 443 7.37 -14.86 -36.70
CA LYS A 443 7.82 -14.60 -38.07
C LYS A 443 7.18 -13.39 -38.73
N GLN A 444 6.03 -12.91 -38.25
CA GLN A 444 5.16 -12.01 -39.01
C GLN A 444 4.46 -10.98 -38.13
N LEU A 445 4.08 -9.86 -38.73
CA LEU A 445 3.12 -8.91 -38.19
C LEU A 445 1.85 -9.00 -39.04
N VAL A 446 0.69 -9.15 -38.41
CA VAL A 446 -0.59 -9.40 -39.08
C VAL A 446 -1.59 -8.32 -38.71
N CYS A 447 -2.29 -7.79 -39.71
CA CYS A 447 -3.37 -6.82 -39.54
C CYS A 447 -4.68 -7.41 -40.07
N VAL A 448 -5.72 -7.40 -39.23
CA VAL A 448 -7.08 -7.82 -39.59
C VAL A 448 -8.08 -6.70 -39.33
N GLU A 449 -9.20 -6.74 -40.02
CA GLU A 449 -10.31 -5.82 -39.80
C GLU A 449 -11.09 -6.18 -38.51
N LEU A 450 -11.46 -5.18 -37.72
CA LEU A 450 -12.00 -5.28 -36.36
C LEU A 450 -13.34 -6.01 -36.27
N GLU A 451 -14.28 -5.78 -37.20
CA GLU A 451 -15.64 -6.33 -37.12
C GLU A 451 -15.76 -7.72 -37.77
N SER A 452 -14.95 -8.00 -38.80
CA SER A 452 -15.03 -9.23 -39.62
C SER A 452 -13.87 -10.22 -39.41
N GLY A 453 -12.72 -9.77 -38.90
CA GLY A 453 -11.51 -10.59 -38.77
C GLY A 453 -10.84 -10.90 -40.11
N SER A 454 -11.23 -10.21 -41.18
CA SER A 454 -10.64 -10.36 -42.52
C SER A 454 -9.21 -9.83 -42.54
N GLU A 455 -8.29 -10.58 -43.14
CA GLU A 455 -6.89 -10.16 -43.26
C GLU A 455 -6.74 -8.97 -44.21
N LEU A 456 -6.19 -7.87 -43.71
CA LEU A 456 -5.94 -6.65 -44.46
C LEU A 456 -4.53 -6.64 -45.05
N TRP A 457 -3.54 -7.01 -44.23
CA TRP A 457 -2.15 -7.23 -44.66
C TRP A 457 -1.38 -8.13 -43.70
N ARG A 458 -0.24 -8.64 -44.17
CA ARG A 458 0.68 -9.50 -43.44
C ARG A 458 2.12 -9.21 -43.88
N ALA A 459 2.94 -8.77 -42.94
CA ALA A 459 4.34 -8.40 -43.15
C ALA A 459 5.30 -9.47 -42.59
N GLU A 460 6.48 -9.61 -43.19
CA GLU A 460 7.57 -10.40 -42.60
C GLU A 460 8.24 -9.60 -41.47
N ALA A 461 8.19 -10.16 -40.27
CA ALA A 461 8.67 -9.53 -39.04
C ALA A 461 9.18 -10.61 -38.06
N PRO A 462 10.30 -11.29 -38.37
CA PRO A 462 10.88 -12.29 -37.48
C PRO A 462 11.28 -11.67 -36.14
N VAL A 463 10.91 -12.31 -35.05
CA VAL A 463 11.09 -11.79 -33.69
C VAL A 463 12.33 -12.38 -33.04
N THR A 464 13.28 -11.52 -32.69
CA THR A 464 14.51 -11.88 -31.99
C THR A 464 14.34 -11.62 -30.49
N LEU A 465 14.45 -12.66 -29.68
CA LEU A 465 14.54 -12.58 -28.21
C LEU A 465 15.92 -13.11 -27.77
N VAL A 466 16.71 -12.29 -27.06
CA VAL A 466 18.08 -12.65 -26.64
C VAL A 466 18.07 -13.93 -25.81
N ASP A 467 18.52 -15.02 -26.41
CA ASP A 467 18.63 -16.30 -25.74
C ASP A 467 19.89 -16.33 -24.85
N ARG A 468 19.63 -16.23 -23.54
CA ARG A 468 20.60 -16.64 -22.51
C ARG A 468 20.07 -17.77 -21.63
N ILE A 469 18.75 -17.90 -21.46
CA ILE A 469 18.09 -18.98 -20.70
C ILE A 469 16.59 -19.14 -21.09
N GLY A 470 16.17 -18.91 -22.35
CA GLY A 470 14.77 -19.12 -22.78
C GLY A 470 13.67 -18.46 -21.91
N ILE A 471 13.86 -17.18 -21.52
CA ILE A 471 13.11 -16.53 -20.43
C ILE A 471 11.71 -16.08 -20.87
N ALA A 472 10.66 -16.73 -20.36
CA ALA A 472 9.25 -16.47 -20.71
C ALA A 472 8.69 -15.08 -20.31
N GLY A 473 9.49 -14.24 -19.65
CA GLY A 473 9.16 -12.84 -19.37
C GLY A 473 9.73 -11.83 -20.37
N SER A 474 10.64 -12.27 -21.26
CA SER A 474 11.10 -11.47 -22.40
C SER A 474 10.10 -11.62 -23.55
N GLY A 475 9.66 -10.51 -24.13
CA GLY A 475 8.71 -10.49 -25.24
C GLY A 475 8.84 -9.21 -26.06
N VAL A 476 7.98 -9.06 -27.08
CA VAL A 476 7.91 -7.85 -27.91
C VAL A 476 7.12 -6.75 -27.22
N ALA A 477 7.37 -5.50 -27.63
CA ALA A 477 6.42 -4.41 -27.45
C ALA A 477 5.84 -4.03 -28.82
N LEU A 478 4.51 -3.93 -28.91
CA LEU A 478 3.83 -3.34 -30.06
C LEU A 478 3.18 -2.03 -29.60
N VAL A 479 3.29 -0.97 -30.41
CA VAL A 479 2.57 0.30 -30.25
C VAL A 479 1.94 0.65 -31.60
N LEU A 480 0.70 1.14 -31.59
CA LEU A 480 -0.05 1.44 -32.82
C LEU A 480 -0.34 2.95 -32.96
N SER A 481 -0.42 3.42 -34.20
CA SER A 481 -1.03 4.69 -34.59
C SER A 481 -1.91 4.48 -35.82
N PRO A 482 -2.80 5.43 -36.17
CA PRO A 482 -3.55 5.37 -37.43
C PRO A 482 -2.66 5.26 -38.68
N GLN A 483 -1.39 5.66 -38.60
CA GLN A 483 -0.45 5.70 -39.72
C GLN A 483 0.51 4.50 -39.76
N ALA A 484 0.91 3.93 -38.62
CA ALA A 484 1.86 2.81 -38.59
C ALA A 484 1.74 1.92 -37.32
N ALA A 485 2.31 0.72 -37.41
CA ALA A 485 2.52 -0.20 -36.30
C ALA A 485 4.02 -0.30 -35.97
N TYR A 486 4.38 -0.07 -34.71
CA TYR A 486 5.75 -0.06 -34.22
C TYR A 486 6.00 -1.31 -33.38
N LEU A 487 6.89 -2.19 -33.85
CA LEU A 487 7.26 -3.45 -33.20
C LEU A 487 8.70 -3.38 -32.71
N ALA A 488 8.90 -3.44 -31.39
CA ALA A 488 10.23 -3.60 -30.78
C ALA A 488 10.42 -5.02 -30.26
N ASP A 489 11.57 -5.62 -30.56
CA ASP A 489 12.02 -6.87 -29.94
C ASP A 489 13.27 -6.65 -29.08
N SER A 490 14.10 -7.67 -28.88
CA SER A 490 15.34 -7.54 -28.08
C SER A 490 16.54 -6.95 -28.82
N SER A 491 16.38 -6.62 -30.10
CA SER A 491 17.44 -6.21 -31.02
C SER A 491 17.13 -4.91 -31.78
N GLU A 492 15.90 -4.74 -32.27
CA GLU A 492 15.51 -3.59 -33.09
C GLU A 492 14.06 -3.15 -32.86
N VAL A 493 13.79 -1.89 -33.21
CA VAL A 493 12.45 -1.34 -33.46
C VAL A 493 12.21 -1.37 -34.97
N ARG A 494 11.01 -1.75 -35.40
CA ARG A 494 10.56 -1.73 -36.79
C ARG A 494 9.22 -1.04 -36.91
N ALA A 495 9.10 -0.09 -37.83
CA ALA A 495 7.83 0.53 -38.17
C ALA A 495 7.27 -0.05 -39.46
N PHE A 496 5.99 -0.39 -39.47
CA PHE A 496 5.26 -0.90 -40.63
C PHE A 496 4.08 0.01 -40.93
N ALA A 497 3.87 0.38 -42.19
CA ALA A 497 2.77 1.27 -42.58
C ALA A 497 1.41 0.62 -42.28
N MET A 498 0.48 1.38 -41.69
CA MET A 498 -0.79 0.82 -41.22
C MET A 498 -1.75 0.50 -42.38
N ASP A 499 -1.55 1.11 -43.55
CA ASP A 499 -2.32 0.90 -44.77
C ASP A 499 -2.07 -0.46 -45.42
N ASP A 500 -0.81 -0.78 -45.75
CA ASP A 500 -0.39 -1.96 -46.54
C ASP A 500 0.60 -2.92 -45.84
N GLY A 501 1.12 -2.57 -44.66
CA GLY A 501 2.08 -3.38 -43.92
C GLY A 501 3.53 -3.29 -44.38
N ARG A 502 3.89 -2.41 -45.34
CA ARG A 502 5.29 -2.27 -45.78
C ARG A 502 6.18 -1.77 -44.64
N LEU A 503 7.39 -2.31 -44.55
CA LEU A 503 8.41 -1.79 -43.63
C LEU A 503 8.77 -0.35 -44.02
N LEU A 504 8.63 0.58 -43.08
CA LEU A 504 9.02 1.98 -43.23
C LEU A 504 10.48 2.19 -42.83
N TRP A 505 10.83 1.81 -41.60
CA TRP A 505 12.16 2.06 -41.02
C TRP A 505 12.55 1.04 -39.95
N ARG A 506 13.83 1.08 -39.58
CA ARG A 506 14.45 0.28 -38.50
C ARG A 506 15.18 1.21 -37.54
N GLY A 507 15.02 0.95 -36.24
CA GLY A 507 15.60 1.74 -35.15
C GLY A 507 16.14 0.84 -34.03
N LYS A 508 16.69 1.45 -32.99
CA LYS A 508 17.40 0.75 -31.90
C LYS A 508 16.44 0.39 -30.76
N ALA A 509 16.42 -0.88 -30.37
CA ALA A 509 15.70 -1.33 -29.17
C ALA A 509 16.69 -1.62 -28.03
N ILE A 510 16.23 -1.46 -26.78
CA ILE A 510 16.93 -1.94 -25.58
C ILE A 510 15.88 -2.58 -24.67
N LEU A 511 16.12 -3.82 -24.23
CA LEU A 511 15.23 -4.50 -23.27
C LEU A 511 15.31 -3.87 -21.87
N ASN A 512 14.15 -3.83 -21.20
CA ASN A 512 14.07 -3.71 -19.76
C ASN A 512 14.64 -4.98 -19.07
N HIS A 513 14.86 -4.95 -17.75
CA HIS A 513 15.55 -6.03 -17.04
C HIS A 513 14.75 -7.35 -16.98
N HIS A 514 14.94 -8.18 -18.01
CA HIS A 514 14.15 -9.37 -18.35
C HIS A 514 12.67 -9.08 -18.70
N LYS A 515 12.42 -7.96 -19.40
CA LYS A 515 11.09 -7.54 -19.87
C LYS A 515 11.16 -6.88 -21.26
N PRO A 516 10.04 -6.71 -21.98
CA PRO A 516 10.01 -6.07 -23.29
C PRO A 516 10.71 -4.71 -23.35
N ALA A 517 11.12 -4.32 -24.55
CA ALA A 517 11.77 -3.04 -24.78
C ALA A 517 10.82 -1.86 -24.49
N ASP A 518 11.41 -0.74 -24.09
CA ASP A 518 10.72 0.55 -24.02
C ASP A 518 10.45 1.08 -25.44
N LEU A 519 9.18 1.40 -25.68
CA LEU A 519 8.64 1.90 -26.94
C LEU A 519 7.37 2.70 -26.64
N PHE A 520 7.31 3.97 -27.06
CA PHE A 520 6.18 4.87 -26.81
C PHE A 520 5.97 5.83 -27.98
N LEU A 521 4.72 6.27 -28.20
CA LEU A 521 4.39 7.39 -29.09
C LEU A 521 3.92 8.55 -28.21
N ALA A 522 4.75 9.59 -28.07
CA ALA A 522 4.50 10.73 -27.18
C ALA A 522 5.13 12.02 -27.74
N ASP A 523 4.46 13.15 -27.56
CA ASP A 523 4.83 14.47 -28.12
C ASP A 523 5.19 14.42 -29.62
N GLY A 524 4.39 13.68 -30.38
CA GLY A 524 4.48 13.53 -31.83
C GLY A 524 5.59 12.62 -32.36
N VAL A 525 6.39 11.98 -31.50
CA VAL A 525 7.55 11.15 -31.90
C VAL A 525 7.53 9.76 -31.25
N VAL A 526 8.20 8.80 -31.90
CA VAL A 526 8.34 7.42 -31.41
C VAL A 526 9.61 7.30 -30.58
N TRP A 527 9.45 7.17 -29.28
CA TRP A 527 10.54 7.02 -28.32
C TRP A 527 10.99 5.58 -28.16
N SER A 528 12.30 5.34 -28.27
CA SER A 528 12.93 4.05 -27.93
C SER A 528 14.32 4.23 -27.30
N ALA A 529 14.88 3.11 -26.81
CA ALA A 529 16.27 3.03 -26.33
C ALA A 529 16.67 4.10 -25.28
N TYR A 530 15.77 4.42 -24.34
CA TYR A 530 15.86 5.48 -23.31
C TYR A 530 15.88 6.93 -23.80
N SER A 531 16.38 7.19 -25.01
CA SER A 531 16.84 8.53 -25.38
C SER A 531 16.47 8.96 -26.80
N GLU A 532 16.10 8.05 -27.70
CA GLU A 532 15.99 8.31 -29.13
C GLU A 532 14.51 8.52 -29.52
N GLY A 533 14.17 9.76 -29.91
CA GLY A 533 12.85 10.16 -30.39
C GLY A 533 12.85 10.22 -31.92
N HIS A 534 12.24 9.23 -32.56
CA HIS A 534 12.18 9.04 -34.00
C HIS A 534 10.95 9.72 -34.63
N ASP A 535 11.11 10.24 -35.85
CA ASP A 535 9.95 10.61 -36.68
C ASP A 535 9.06 9.35 -36.90
N PRO A 536 7.73 9.46 -36.72
CA PRO A 536 6.83 8.32 -36.83
C PRO A 536 6.85 7.58 -38.18
N LEU A 537 7.30 8.20 -39.28
CA LEU A 537 7.22 7.68 -40.65
C LEU A 537 8.57 7.51 -41.36
N SER A 538 9.57 8.36 -41.10
CA SER A 538 10.93 8.23 -41.66
C SER A 538 11.90 7.46 -40.76
N GLY A 539 11.66 7.46 -39.44
CA GLY A 539 12.57 6.88 -38.46
C GLY A 539 13.81 7.72 -38.15
N GLU A 540 13.94 8.91 -38.74
CA GLU A 540 15.01 9.85 -38.43
C GLU A 540 14.93 10.28 -36.96
N ILE A 541 16.06 10.34 -36.25
CA ILE A 541 16.10 10.79 -34.85
C ILE A 541 15.95 12.31 -34.85
N VAL A 542 14.73 12.79 -34.57
CA VAL A 542 14.37 14.21 -34.53
C VAL A 542 14.53 14.82 -33.13
N ARG A 543 14.63 14.00 -32.08
CA ARG A 543 14.91 14.44 -30.71
C ARG A 543 15.77 13.42 -29.97
N THR A 544 16.67 13.90 -29.12
CA THR A 544 17.44 13.06 -28.18
C THR A 544 17.32 13.62 -26.77
N ILE A 545 17.19 12.74 -25.77
CA ILE A 545 17.21 13.10 -24.35
C ILE A 545 18.37 12.39 -23.66
N GLU A 546 19.23 13.16 -22.99
CA GLU A 546 20.25 12.64 -22.09
C GLU A 546 19.74 12.69 -20.64
N GLN A 547 20.16 11.72 -19.82
CA GLN A 547 19.87 11.66 -18.38
C GLN A 547 21.18 11.40 -17.64
N GLN A 548 21.64 12.42 -16.93
CA GLN A 548 22.88 12.48 -16.15
C GLN A 548 22.84 11.52 -14.97
N MET A 549 21.77 11.54 -14.15
CA MET A 549 21.71 10.66 -12.99
C MET A 549 21.28 9.25 -13.41
N THR A 550 22.26 8.35 -13.47
CA THR A 550 22.06 6.94 -13.86
C THR A 550 22.24 5.95 -12.72
N GLY A 551 22.99 6.30 -11.67
CA GLY A 551 23.09 5.50 -10.44
C GLY A 551 21.91 5.73 -9.49
N PRO A 552 21.71 4.88 -8.46
CA PRO A 552 22.60 3.81 -8.03
C PRO A 552 22.52 2.46 -8.77
N MET A 553 21.52 2.18 -9.60
CA MET A 553 21.46 0.90 -10.34
C MET A 553 22.16 0.92 -11.71
N GLY A 554 21.97 1.95 -12.53
CA GLY A 554 22.52 2.01 -13.89
C GLY A 554 21.75 1.17 -14.92
N HIS A 555 20.54 0.71 -14.59
CA HIS A 555 19.66 -0.07 -15.48
C HIS A 555 18.22 -0.06 -14.97
N ASP A 556 17.25 -0.28 -15.87
CA ASP A 556 15.82 -0.35 -15.53
C ASP A 556 15.42 -1.53 -14.62
N ARG A 557 14.21 -1.42 -14.07
CA ARG A 557 13.52 -2.41 -13.24
C ARG A 557 12.93 -3.56 -14.08
N CYS A 558 12.25 -4.46 -13.38
CA CYS A 558 11.68 -5.69 -13.95
C CYS A 558 10.29 -5.46 -14.59
N TYR A 559 10.10 -4.36 -15.33
CA TYR A 559 8.86 -4.00 -16.04
C TYR A 559 9.16 -3.16 -17.29
N ARG A 560 8.20 -3.02 -18.21
CA ARG A 560 8.21 -1.96 -19.24
C ARG A 560 7.87 -0.64 -18.53
N ASN A 561 8.51 0.47 -18.88
CA ASN A 561 8.17 1.75 -18.28
C ASN A 561 6.78 2.25 -18.75
N ARG A 562 6.25 3.26 -18.07
CA ARG A 562 4.92 3.85 -18.30
C ARG A 562 5.06 5.36 -18.06
N ILE A 563 4.72 6.18 -19.05
CA ILE A 563 5.09 7.60 -19.11
C ILE A 563 3.85 8.52 -19.18
N THR A 564 4.04 9.83 -19.25
CA THR A 564 2.98 10.79 -19.64
C THR A 564 3.37 11.50 -20.94
N GLU A 565 2.46 12.26 -21.55
CA GLU A 565 2.81 13.14 -22.68
C GLU A 565 3.94 14.14 -22.38
N ARG A 566 4.16 14.47 -21.10
CA ARG A 566 5.12 15.50 -20.66
C ARG A 566 6.43 14.93 -20.13
N PHE A 567 6.39 13.80 -19.43
CA PHE A 567 7.55 13.25 -18.74
C PHE A 567 7.87 11.83 -19.23
N TYR A 568 9.11 11.61 -19.65
CA TYR A 568 9.67 10.27 -19.73
C TYR A 568 9.91 9.78 -18.30
N ILE A 569 9.07 8.85 -17.84
CA ILE A 569 9.16 8.25 -16.50
C ILE A 569 9.84 6.89 -16.63
N ASN A 570 11.13 6.81 -16.28
CA ASN A 570 11.92 5.58 -16.34
C ASN A 570 12.44 5.16 -14.95
N THR A 571 13.25 4.10 -14.89
CA THR A 571 13.81 3.57 -13.64
C THR A 571 15.32 3.33 -13.71
N LYS A 572 16.05 4.13 -14.48
CA LYS A 572 17.50 4.01 -14.74
C LYS A 572 18.34 4.10 -13.45
N THR A 573 18.00 5.02 -12.54
CA THR A 573 18.59 5.08 -11.17
C THR A 573 18.19 3.86 -10.33
N GLY A 574 17.05 3.26 -10.67
CA GLY A 574 16.37 2.20 -9.97
C GLY A 574 15.14 2.64 -9.18
N GLY A 575 14.68 3.88 -9.32
CA GLY A 575 13.43 4.37 -8.74
C GLY A 575 12.43 4.89 -9.78
N SER A 576 11.77 6.01 -9.51
CA SER A 576 10.83 6.67 -10.42
C SER A 576 11.45 7.96 -10.97
N ASP A 577 12.23 7.87 -12.05
CA ASP A 577 12.97 9.00 -12.60
C ASP A 577 12.14 9.72 -13.66
N PHE A 578 11.88 11.02 -13.48
CA PHE A 578 11.13 11.83 -14.45
C PHE A 578 12.10 12.70 -15.24
N VAL A 579 11.99 12.71 -16.57
CA VAL A 579 12.69 13.66 -17.44
C VAL A 579 11.67 14.39 -18.32
N ASP A 580 11.62 15.71 -18.24
CA ASP A 580 10.65 16.54 -18.97
C ASP A 580 11.01 16.61 -20.48
N PHE A 581 10.12 16.12 -21.36
CA PHE A 581 10.36 15.97 -22.81
C PHE A 581 10.72 17.26 -23.56
N LYS A 582 10.41 18.41 -22.97
CA LYS A 582 10.55 19.74 -23.59
C LYS A 582 11.71 20.55 -23.02
N THR A 583 12.05 20.35 -21.75
CA THR A 583 13.09 21.12 -21.04
C THR A 583 14.33 20.32 -20.66
N GLY A 584 14.30 18.99 -20.75
CA GLY A 584 15.40 18.12 -20.32
C GLY A 584 15.65 18.13 -18.81
N LEU A 585 14.71 18.68 -18.01
CA LEU A 585 14.86 18.74 -16.56
C LEU A 585 14.65 17.34 -15.95
N GLU A 586 15.70 16.85 -15.30
CA GLU A 586 15.72 15.59 -14.57
C GLU A 586 15.22 15.75 -13.13
N PHE A 587 14.34 14.84 -12.72
CA PHE A 587 13.89 14.64 -11.34
C PHE A 587 14.04 13.16 -10.98
N PRO A 588 15.27 12.70 -10.69
CA PRO A 588 15.52 11.32 -10.29
C PRO A 588 14.94 11.04 -8.90
N ASN A 589 14.17 9.95 -8.76
CA ASN A 589 13.61 9.54 -7.47
C ASN A 589 13.92 8.06 -7.13
N PRO A 590 15.21 7.67 -6.99
CA PRO A 590 15.66 6.29 -6.65
C PRO A 590 15.05 5.66 -5.37
N TRP A 591 14.34 6.45 -4.58
CA TRP A 591 13.67 6.13 -3.31
C TRP A 591 12.17 5.80 -3.46
N ILE A 592 11.55 6.06 -4.63
CA ILE A 592 10.19 5.57 -4.96
C ILE A 592 10.32 4.41 -5.94
N ARG A 593 9.51 3.37 -5.76
CA ARG A 593 9.42 2.22 -6.68
C ARG A 593 8.01 1.67 -6.66
N SER A 594 7.48 1.35 -7.83
CA SER A 594 6.33 0.43 -7.93
C SER A 594 6.75 -1.04 -8.00
N THR A 595 5.78 -1.92 -7.76
CA THR A 595 5.81 -3.38 -7.87
C THR A 595 6.51 -3.88 -9.14
N CYS A 596 7.44 -4.84 -8.95
CA CYS A 596 8.14 -5.52 -10.05
C CYS A 596 7.15 -6.27 -10.95
N GLY A 597 7.33 -6.17 -12.27
CA GLY A 597 6.34 -6.62 -13.27
C GLY A 597 5.42 -5.51 -13.75
N ILE A 598 4.76 -4.79 -12.83
CA ILE A 598 3.68 -3.84 -13.16
C ILE A 598 4.17 -2.46 -13.60
N GLY A 599 5.15 -1.90 -12.88
CA GLY A 599 5.49 -0.48 -13.04
C GLY A 599 4.52 0.47 -12.34
N HIS A 600 4.77 1.77 -12.47
CA HIS A 600 3.92 2.83 -11.89
C HIS A 600 2.59 2.95 -12.64
N MET A 601 1.60 3.68 -12.13
CA MET A 601 0.44 4.11 -12.93
C MET A 601 0.26 5.63 -12.79
N PRO A 602 0.54 6.41 -13.85
CA PRO A 602 0.25 7.84 -13.89
C PRO A 602 -1.21 8.06 -14.30
N ALA A 603 -2.05 8.51 -13.38
CA ALA A 603 -3.48 8.81 -13.60
C ALA A 603 -4.03 9.66 -12.44
N ASN A 604 -5.17 10.31 -12.63
CA ASN A 604 -5.89 11.09 -11.60
C ASN A 604 -5.04 12.24 -10.99
N GLY A 605 -4.07 12.78 -11.74
CA GLY A 605 -3.06 13.73 -11.27
C GLY A 605 -2.03 13.16 -10.30
N LEU A 606 -1.98 11.83 -10.13
CA LEU A 606 -1.19 11.11 -9.14
C LEU A 606 -0.29 10.06 -9.80
N LEU A 607 0.83 9.74 -9.13
CA LEU A 607 1.62 8.56 -9.47
C LEU A 607 1.32 7.45 -8.45
N TYR A 608 0.71 6.37 -8.92
CA TYR A 608 0.44 5.18 -8.11
C TYR A 608 1.61 4.20 -8.15
N CYS A 609 2.03 3.77 -6.97
CA CYS A 609 3.15 2.87 -6.74
C CYS A 609 2.65 1.67 -5.94
N GLY A 610 2.68 0.47 -6.51
CA GLY A 610 2.48 -0.76 -5.74
C GLY A 610 3.68 -1.07 -4.83
N PRO A 611 3.53 -1.93 -3.81
CA PRO A 611 4.58 -2.20 -2.83
C PRO A 611 5.88 -2.71 -3.45
N PRO A 612 7.05 -2.48 -2.80
CA PRO A 612 8.35 -2.95 -3.26
C PRO A 612 8.67 -4.39 -2.83
N ALA A 613 9.66 -5.00 -3.50
CA ALA A 613 10.24 -6.30 -3.15
C ALA A 613 11.77 -6.35 -3.04
N CYS A 614 12.46 -5.32 -3.54
CA CYS A 614 13.93 -5.24 -3.59
C CYS A 614 14.44 -4.34 -2.48
N SER A 615 15.58 -4.64 -1.85
CA SER A 615 16.06 -3.94 -0.65
C SER A 615 17.06 -2.80 -0.88
N CYS A 616 17.32 -2.40 -2.12
CA CYS A 616 18.25 -1.32 -2.44
C CYS A 616 17.72 -0.02 -1.79
N SER A 617 18.51 0.73 -1.02
CA SER A 617 18.01 1.91 -0.29
C SER A 617 16.86 1.65 0.70
N ASN A 618 16.70 0.44 1.27
CA ASN A 618 15.59 0.13 2.21
C ASN A 618 15.55 1.05 3.47
N TRP A 619 16.64 1.75 3.78
CA TRP A 619 16.68 2.77 4.82
C TRP A 619 15.89 4.06 4.50
N VAL A 620 15.60 4.33 3.21
CA VAL A 620 14.96 5.58 2.73
C VAL A 620 13.89 5.37 1.64
N MET A 621 13.67 4.14 1.18
CA MET A 621 12.62 3.83 0.21
C MET A 621 11.22 3.87 0.86
N LEU A 622 10.19 4.14 0.05
CA LEU A 622 8.80 3.97 0.49
C LEU A 622 8.43 2.47 0.56
N ASN A 623 7.80 2.04 1.65
CA ASN A 623 7.07 0.77 1.72
C ASN A 623 5.64 0.96 1.18
N ALA A 624 4.84 -0.10 1.11
CA ALA A 624 3.39 -0.11 0.85
C ALA A 624 2.91 0.30 -0.55
N MET A 625 1.61 0.14 -0.79
CA MET A 625 0.94 0.76 -1.93
C MET A 625 0.74 2.25 -1.61
N ASN A 626 1.10 3.14 -2.53
CA ASN A 626 1.04 4.59 -2.31
C ASN A 626 0.46 5.32 -3.51
N ALA A 627 -0.20 6.44 -3.24
CA ALA A 627 -0.33 7.55 -4.19
C ALA A 627 0.55 8.71 -3.73
N VAL A 628 1.37 9.21 -4.66
CA VAL A 628 2.20 10.40 -4.46
C VAL A 628 1.86 11.47 -5.48
N ALA A 629 1.83 12.71 -5.00
CA ALA A 629 1.47 13.90 -5.77
C ALA A 629 2.71 14.76 -6.05
N PRO A 630 2.74 15.52 -7.16
CA PRO A 630 3.74 16.56 -7.37
C PRO A 630 3.52 17.76 -6.43
N ASP A 631 4.55 18.61 -6.33
CA ASP A 631 4.42 19.93 -5.71
C ASP A 631 4.57 21.00 -6.80
N PRO A 632 3.54 21.82 -7.09
CA PRO A 632 3.61 22.84 -8.15
C PRO A 632 4.57 23.99 -7.83
N GLN A 633 5.14 24.08 -6.62
CA GLN A 633 6.20 25.02 -6.27
C GLN A 633 7.59 24.52 -6.67
N VAL A 634 7.77 23.19 -6.80
CA VAL A 634 9.05 22.57 -7.19
C VAL A 634 9.26 22.72 -8.70
N ARG A 635 10.45 23.20 -9.09
CA ARG A 635 10.86 23.46 -10.48
C ARG A 635 12.11 22.67 -10.90
N ARG A 636 12.92 22.22 -9.94
CA ARG A 636 14.12 21.39 -10.12
C ARG A 636 14.13 20.27 -9.07
N SER A 637 14.91 19.20 -9.32
CA SER A 637 15.00 18.04 -8.44
C SER A 637 15.27 18.41 -6.96
N GLY A 638 16.30 19.23 -6.71
CA GLY A 638 16.76 19.60 -5.37
C GLY A 638 16.05 20.79 -4.72
N ASP A 639 14.98 21.32 -5.31
CA ASP A 639 14.22 22.41 -4.68
C ASP A 639 13.63 21.95 -3.34
N VAL A 640 13.66 22.84 -2.35
CA VAL A 640 13.19 22.57 -0.98
C VAL A 640 11.78 23.16 -0.79
N PRO A 641 10.72 22.33 -0.62
CA PRO A 641 9.38 22.82 -0.36
C PRO A 641 9.33 23.72 0.88
N GLN A 642 8.53 24.77 0.81
CA GLN A 642 8.27 25.61 1.98
C GLN A 642 7.32 24.89 2.94
N VAL A 643 7.65 24.91 4.23
CA VAL A 643 6.84 24.34 5.31
C VAL A 643 6.73 25.41 6.40
N ASP A 644 5.50 25.82 6.70
CA ASP A 644 5.20 26.89 7.65
C ASP A 644 5.26 26.35 9.09
N VAL A 645 6.47 26.35 9.66
CA VAL A 645 6.74 25.82 11.01
C VAL A 645 6.32 26.85 12.05
N ARG A 646 5.23 26.58 12.77
CA ARG A 646 4.68 27.42 13.84
C ARG A 646 4.46 26.59 15.10
N VAL A 647 5.22 26.89 16.15
CA VAL A 647 5.10 26.21 17.45
C VAL A 647 3.75 26.52 18.09
N ARG A 648 2.90 25.49 18.17
CA ARG A 648 1.72 25.46 19.04
C ARG A 648 2.06 24.64 20.27
N LEU A 649 2.04 25.27 21.44
CA LEU A 649 2.18 24.65 22.74
C LEU A 649 0.97 25.04 23.58
N GLU A 650 0.16 24.05 23.94
CA GLU A 650 -1.09 24.26 24.67
C GLU A 650 -1.00 23.62 26.06
N ARG A 651 -1.58 24.28 27.06
CA ARG A 651 -1.70 23.78 28.44
C ARG A 651 -3.01 23.04 28.61
N GLY A 652 -2.98 21.91 29.30
CA GLY A 652 -4.18 21.17 29.68
C GLY A 652 -4.74 21.57 31.03
N GLN A 653 -5.57 20.70 31.61
CA GLN A 653 -6.31 20.93 32.86
C GLN A 653 -5.63 20.35 34.11
N ALA A 654 -4.57 19.54 33.95
CA ALA A 654 -3.82 19.00 35.08
C ALA A 654 -3.02 20.10 35.80
N ASP A 655 -2.98 20.04 37.14
CA ASP A 655 -2.18 20.95 37.96
C ASP A 655 -0.68 20.65 37.76
N SER A 656 0.17 21.68 37.81
CA SER A 656 1.63 21.53 37.77
C SER A 656 2.23 20.94 39.06
N ARG A 657 1.38 20.44 39.98
CA ARG A 657 1.73 19.92 41.31
C ARG A 657 1.37 18.44 41.48
N PHE A 658 1.77 17.61 40.51
CA PHE A 658 1.87 16.17 40.70
C PHE A 658 3.13 15.83 41.53
N THR A 659 3.17 14.63 42.13
CA THR A 659 4.33 14.16 42.88
C THR A 659 5.29 13.45 41.93
N GLU A 660 6.43 14.08 41.65
CA GLU A 660 7.49 13.46 40.86
C GLU A 660 7.91 12.13 41.52
N THR A 661 7.80 11.06 40.74
CA THR A 661 8.01 9.69 41.18
C THR A 661 8.91 9.02 40.17
N GLU A 662 10.13 8.69 40.58
CA GLU A 662 11.07 7.96 39.72
C GLU A 662 10.63 6.51 39.52
N PRO A 663 10.85 5.90 38.33
CA PRO A 663 10.63 4.47 38.13
C PRO A 663 11.45 3.63 39.10
N ALA A 664 10.86 2.57 39.65
CA ALA A 664 11.63 1.62 40.45
C ALA A 664 12.63 0.84 39.55
N PRO A 665 13.76 0.33 40.08
CA PRO A 665 14.65 -0.58 39.34
C PRO A 665 14.01 -1.92 38.89
N SER A 666 12.73 -2.13 39.24
CA SER A 666 11.90 -3.26 38.86
C SER A 666 10.74 -2.88 37.91
N ASP A 667 10.72 -1.66 37.39
CA ASP A 667 9.70 -1.13 36.48
C ASP A 667 10.22 -1.15 35.02
N TRP A 668 9.35 -0.82 34.06
CA TRP A 668 9.60 -0.81 32.63
C TRP A 668 9.06 0.49 32.02
N PRO A 669 9.79 1.63 32.15
CA PRO A 669 9.25 2.97 31.97
C PRO A 669 9.08 3.47 30.53
N THR A 670 9.66 2.81 29.53
CA THR A 670 9.53 3.21 28.14
C THR A 670 9.60 2.01 27.19
N TYR A 671 9.35 2.24 25.89
CA TYR A 671 9.49 1.21 24.87
C TYR A 671 10.87 0.56 24.93
N ARG A 672 10.87 -0.78 25.01
CA ARG A 672 12.07 -1.62 25.20
C ARG A 672 12.88 -1.27 26.46
N HIS A 673 12.19 -1.03 27.57
CA HIS A 673 12.68 -0.74 28.92
C HIS A 673 13.38 0.62 29.10
N ASP A 674 14.32 0.98 28.23
CA ASP A 674 15.21 2.14 28.42
C ASP A 674 15.44 2.97 27.16
N ALA A 675 16.18 4.08 27.33
CA ALA A 675 16.53 5.04 26.30
C ALA A 675 17.44 4.45 25.19
N ALA A 676 18.18 3.37 25.47
CA ALA A 676 18.95 2.64 24.47
C ALA A 676 18.09 1.66 23.64
N ARG A 677 16.82 1.47 24.03
CA ARG A 677 15.88 0.50 23.47
C ARG A 677 16.40 -0.94 23.60
N SER A 678 17.04 -1.25 24.73
CA SER A 678 17.76 -2.51 24.93
C SER A 678 16.86 -3.75 24.90
N GLY A 679 15.63 -3.66 25.43
CA GLY A 679 14.76 -4.80 25.76
C GLY A 679 15.28 -5.62 26.97
N ARG A 680 16.15 -5.02 27.78
CA ARG A 680 16.90 -5.65 28.86
C ARG A 680 16.58 -4.99 30.21
N THR A 681 16.18 -5.78 31.20
CA THR A 681 15.97 -5.30 32.58
C THR A 681 16.74 -6.14 33.60
N ALA A 682 17.19 -5.49 34.68
CA ALA A 682 17.75 -6.15 35.85
C ALA A 682 16.68 -6.89 36.69
N ALA A 683 15.39 -6.58 36.47
CA ALA A 683 14.28 -7.25 37.15
C ALA A 683 14.22 -8.74 36.81
N ARG A 684 14.01 -9.61 37.81
CA ARG A 684 13.82 -11.05 37.60
C ARG A 684 12.34 -11.35 37.34
N GLY A 685 12.00 -11.63 36.07
CA GLY A 685 10.67 -12.08 35.68
C GLY A 685 10.34 -13.52 36.14
N PRO A 686 9.08 -13.95 35.99
CA PRO A 686 8.59 -15.23 36.50
C PRO A 686 9.00 -16.43 35.63
N ALA A 687 9.15 -17.61 36.23
CA ALA A 687 9.24 -18.88 35.51
C ALA A 687 7.88 -19.61 35.41
N ASP A 688 6.96 -19.28 36.31
CA ASP A 688 5.55 -19.64 36.22
C ASP A 688 4.89 -18.72 35.18
N LEU A 689 4.28 -19.31 34.14
CA LEU A 689 3.61 -18.58 33.06
C LEU A 689 2.09 -18.61 33.18
N THR A 690 1.55 -19.02 34.33
CA THR A 690 0.11 -19.02 34.60
C THR A 690 -0.44 -17.58 34.50
N PRO A 691 -1.55 -17.34 33.78
CA PRO A 691 -2.21 -16.03 33.78
C PRO A 691 -2.79 -15.67 35.15
N GLN A 692 -2.55 -14.44 35.60
CA GLN A 692 -3.19 -13.84 36.79
C GLN A 692 -4.50 -13.13 36.42
N TRP A 693 -4.47 -12.37 35.33
CA TRP A 693 -5.60 -11.63 34.77
C TRP A 693 -5.37 -11.36 33.28
N GLU A 694 -6.46 -11.07 32.57
CA GLU A 694 -6.44 -10.48 31.23
C GLU A 694 -7.19 -9.15 31.23
N ALA A 695 -6.69 -8.18 30.46
CA ALA A 695 -7.33 -6.91 30.17
C ALA A 695 -7.52 -6.78 28.64
N SER A 696 -8.26 -5.79 28.17
CA SER A 696 -8.50 -5.58 26.73
C SER A 696 -8.60 -4.11 26.35
N VAL A 697 -8.13 -3.80 25.14
CA VAL A 697 -8.40 -2.55 24.42
C VAL A 697 -9.39 -2.81 23.28
N SER A 698 -9.83 -1.77 22.55
CA SER A 698 -10.89 -1.93 21.53
C SER A 698 -10.38 -2.42 20.17
N THR A 699 -9.10 -2.20 19.84
CA THR A 699 -8.48 -2.64 18.58
C THR A 699 -7.27 -3.53 18.83
N ARG A 700 -6.06 -2.97 18.79
CA ARG A 700 -4.79 -3.68 18.94
C ARG A 700 -3.90 -2.92 19.94
N PRO A 701 -3.42 -3.56 21.02
CA PRO A 701 -2.53 -2.94 21.98
C PRO A 701 -1.13 -2.73 21.39
N SER A 702 -0.44 -1.68 21.83
CA SER A 702 1.01 -1.57 21.70
C SER A 702 1.74 -2.56 22.60
N ALA A 703 3.08 -2.63 22.50
CA ALA A 703 3.89 -3.15 23.59
C ALA A 703 3.57 -2.42 24.93
N PRO A 704 3.64 -3.10 26.09
CA PRO A 704 3.30 -2.49 27.37
C PRO A 704 4.44 -1.70 28.01
N VAL A 705 4.08 -0.65 28.74
CA VAL A 705 4.95 0.12 29.66
C VAL A 705 4.37 0.04 31.06
N VAL A 706 5.19 -0.19 32.08
CA VAL A 706 4.72 -0.59 33.42
C VAL A 706 5.52 0.12 34.51
N VAL A 707 4.88 1.02 35.27
CA VAL A 707 5.53 1.84 36.31
C VAL A 707 4.60 2.07 37.48
N GLY A 708 5.11 2.05 38.72
CA GLY A 708 4.39 2.57 39.88
C GLY A 708 3.01 1.93 40.12
N GLY A 709 2.89 0.62 39.86
CA GLY A 709 1.63 -0.14 40.01
C GLY A 709 0.64 -0.05 38.85
N ARG A 710 1.00 0.58 37.73
CA ARG A 710 0.14 0.74 36.54
C ARG A 710 0.80 0.19 35.28
N LEU A 711 -0.01 -0.37 34.38
CA LEU A 711 0.35 -0.73 33.02
C LEU A 711 -0.32 0.25 32.03
N TYR A 712 0.43 0.67 31.02
CA TYR A 712 -0.01 1.55 29.96
C TYR A 712 0.23 0.91 28.59
N VAL A 713 -0.76 1.02 27.70
CA VAL A 713 -0.68 0.61 26.29
C VAL A 713 -1.41 1.62 25.42
N ALA A 714 -0.96 1.81 24.19
CA ALA A 714 -1.78 2.44 23.16
C ALA A 714 -2.81 1.44 22.61
N ASP A 715 -4.03 1.91 22.38
CA ASP A 715 -5.08 1.23 21.61
C ASP A 715 -4.96 1.77 20.18
N VAL A 716 -4.07 1.14 19.40
CA VAL A 716 -3.32 1.79 18.31
C VAL A 716 -4.24 2.41 17.26
N ASP A 717 -5.16 1.59 16.76
CA ASP A 717 -6.03 1.94 15.63
C ASP A 717 -7.33 2.64 16.10
N ALA A 718 -7.64 2.62 17.40
CA ALA A 718 -8.70 3.42 18.05
C ALA A 718 -8.18 4.68 18.78
N HIS A 719 -7.00 5.17 18.39
CA HIS A 719 -6.46 6.51 18.68
C HIS A 719 -6.44 6.85 20.17
N ALA A 720 -5.90 5.96 21.01
CA ALA A 720 -5.91 6.20 22.45
C ALA A 720 -4.71 5.62 23.21
N VAL A 721 -4.48 6.14 24.42
CA VAL A 721 -3.65 5.51 25.46
C VAL A 721 -4.58 5.08 26.60
N CYS A 722 -4.40 3.85 27.08
CA CYS A 722 -5.20 3.24 28.14
C CYS A 722 -4.30 2.83 29.32
N ALA A 723 -4.79 3.00 30.54
CA ALA A 723 -4.10 2.61 31.78
C ALA A 723 -4.88 1.56 32.58
N PHE A 724 -4.16 0.62 33.19
CA PHE A 724 -4.72 -0.50 33.97
C PHE A 724 -3.94 -0.73 35.29
N ASP A 725 -4.60 -1.21 36.34
CA ASP A 725 -3.96 -1.63 37.59
C ASP A 725 -3.24 -2.99 37.44
N ILE A 726 -1.96 -3.08 37.82
CA ILE A 726 -1.16 -4.30 37.54
C ILE A 726 -1.55 -5.54 38.37
N ARG A 727 -2.42 -5.39 39.38
CA ARG A 727 -2.80 -6.47 40.30
C ARG A 727 -4.10 -7.15 39.85
N SER A 728 -4.94 -6.41 39.12
CA SER A 728 -6.30 -6.84 38.75
C SER A 728 -6.61 -6.76 37.25
N GLY A 729 -5.84 -6.02 36.46
CA GLY A 729 -6.17 -5.72 35.07
C GLY A 729 -7.32 -4.72 34.90
N SER A 730 -7.81 -4.12 36.00
CA SER A 730 -8.93 -3.16 35.96
C SER A 730 -8.54 -1.88 35.22
N PRO A 731 -9.36 -1.36 34.29
CA PRO A 731 -9.09 -0.09 33.61
C PRO A 731 -9.15 1.08 34.61
N LEU A 732 -8.24 2.04 34.45
CA LEU A 732 -8.11 3.23 35.28
C LEU A 732 -8.54 4.49 34.53
N TRP A 733 -8.01 4.70 33.32
CA TRP A 733 -8.35 5.83 32.45
C TRP A 733 -8.05 5.53 30.97
N ARG A 734 -8.64 6.33 30.08
CA ARG A 734 -8.37 6.37 28.63
C ARG A 734 -8.22 7.82 28.18
N PHE A 735 -7.18 8.12 27.41
CA PHE A 735 -7.00 9.40 26.72
C PHE A 735 -7.08 9.18 25.21
N THR A 736 -7.83 10.01 24.47
CA THR A 736 -8.08 9.83 23.03
C THR A 736 -7.61 11.00 22.18
N THR A 737 -6.82 10.70 21.15
CA THR A 737 -6.17 11.64 20.21
C THR A 737 -7.00 11.88 18.95
N GLY A 738 -6.49 12.67 18.00
CA GLY A 738 -7.11 12.88 16.67
C GLY A 738 -6.60 11.92 15.58
N GLY A 739 -5.74 10.97 15.94
CA GLY A 739 -5.06 10.04 15.04
C GLY A 739 -4.38 8.93 15.84
N ARG A 740 -3.84 7.91 15.17
CA ARG A 740 -3.24 6.73 15.82
C ARG A 740 -2.12 7.06 16.80
N VAL A 741 -1.88 6.14 17.73
CA VAL A 741 -0.70 6.12 18.62
C VAL A 741 -0.06 4.74 18.40
N ASP A 742 1.01 4.69 17.61
CA ASP A 742 1.57 3.46 17.03
C ASP A 742 2.37 2.57 18.00
N SER A 743 2.77 3.13 19.14
CA SER A 743 3.76 2.59 20.08
C SER A 743 3.53 3.16 21.48
N PRO A 744 4.05 2.54 22.56
CA PRO A 744 3.65 2.93 23.92
C PRO A 744 4.16 4.33 24.34
N PRO A 745 3.51 4.95 25.34
CA PRO A 745 4.00 6.18 25.95
C PRO A 745 5.29 5.95 26.74
N THR A 746 6.06 7.02 26.93
CA THR A 746 7.22 7.07 27.82
C THR A 746 6.85 7.71 29.15
N TYR A 747 7.15 7.06 30.26
CA TYR A 747 7.00 7.60 31.60
C TYR A 747 8.20 8.46 32.01
N ASP A 748 7.93 9.61 32.63
CA ASP A 748 8.92 10.59 33.09
C ASP A 748 8.39 11.30 34.34
N GLY A 749 8.96 11.07 35.52
CA GLY A 749 8.63 11.81 36.75
C GLY A 749 7.14 11.95 37.09
N GLY A 750 6.32 10.92 36.84
CA GLY A 750 4.85 10.97 37.04
C GLY A 750 4.02 11.40 35.81
N ARG A 751 4.69 11.76 34.71
CA ARG A 751 4.10 12.14 33.42
C ARG A 751 4.12 10.94 32.46
N LEU A 752 3.27 10.98 31.43
CA LEU A 752 3.35 10.11 30.25
C LEU A 752 3.42 10.96 28.98
N LEU A 753 4.51 10.83 28.25
CA LEU A 753 4.77 11.54 27.00
C LEU A 753 4.58 10.59 25.81
N PHE A 754 3.76 10.98 24.84
CA PHE A 754 3.56 10.21 23.61
C PHE A 754 3.29 11.05 22.37
N GLY A 755 3.79 10.60 21.22
CA GLY A 755 3.41 11.13 19.91
C GLY A 755 2.07 10.58 19.42
N SER A 756 1.50 11.24 18.40
CA SER A 756 0.38 10.72 17.64
C SER A 756 0.52 11.03 16.15
N HIS A 757 -0.13 10.19 15.33
CA HIS A 757 -0.24 10.37 13.90
C HIS A 757 -1.14 11.55 13.50
N ASP A 758 -1.82 12.22 14.44
CA ASP A 758 -2.39 13.57 14.21
C ASP A 758 -1.34 14.70 14.17
N GLY A 759 -0.06 14.37 14.42
CA GLY A 759 1.08 15.28 14.38
C GLY A 759 1.34 16.05 15.67
N TRP A 760 0.63 15.73 16.76
CA TRP A 760 0.91 16.26 18.10
C TRP A 760 1.83 15.33 18.90
N VAL A 761 2.55 15.91 19.87
CA VAL A 761 3.04 15.22 21.07
C VAL A 761 2.19 15.64 22.25
N TYR A 762 1.76 14.68 23.05
CA TYR A 762 0.96 14.84 24.24
C TYR A 762 1.78 14.51 25.48
N CYS A 763 1.51 15.23 26.57
CA CYS A 763 1.99 14.92 27.92
C CYS A 763 0.79 14.91 28.86
N VAL A 764 0.52 13.77 29.48
CA VAL A 764 -0.61 13.55 30.41
C VAL A 764 -0.12 13.12 31.78
N ASP A 765 -0.94 13.35 32.80
CA ASP A 765 -0.73 12.81 34.14
C ASP A 765 -0.86 11.27 34.14
N ALA A 766 0.08 10.56 34.76
CA ALA A 766 0.09 9.09 34.75
C ALA A 766 -0.96 8.46 35.69
N VAL A 767 -1.45 9.21 36.69
CA VAL A 767 -2.43 8.74 37.68
C VAL A 767 -3.85 8.79 37.14
N ASP A 768 -4.25 9.86 36.44
CA ASP A 768 -5.62 10.08 35.96
C ASP A 768 -5.79 10.36 34.45
N GLY A 769 -4.70 10.48 33.70
CA GLY A 769 -4.72 10.64 32.24
C GLY A 769 -5.09 12.04 31.75
N ARG A 770 -5.23 13.05 32.63
CA ARG A 770 -5.51 14.43 32.20
C ARG A 770 -4.33 15.06 31.48
N LEU A 771 -4.64 15.88 30.47
CA LEU A 771 -3.65 16.64 29.72
C LEU A 771 -2.90 17.63 30.64
N ILE A 772 -1.56 17.59 30.58
CA ILE A 772 -0.66 18.60 31.16
C ILE A 772 -0.27 19.60 30.06
N TRP A 773 0.21 19.11 28.92
CA TRP A 773 0.49 19.92 27.73
C TRP A 773 0.41 19.11 26.42
N ARG A 774 0.20 19.81 25.28
CA ARG A 774 0.42 19.25 23.94
C ARG A 774 1.23 20.20 23.04
N PHE A 775 2.08 19.64 22.18
CA PHE A 775 2.99 20.35 21.27
C PHE A 775 2.78 19.93 19.81
N LYS A 776 2.68 20.88 18.88
CA LYS A 776 2.73 20.66 17.42
C LYS A 776 3.34 21.86 16.73
N ALA A 777 4.46 21.66 16.02
CA ALA A 777 5.16 22.73 15.29
C ALA A 777 4.86 22.78 13.79
N LEU A 778 4.21 21.75 13.24
CA LEU A 778 3.98 21.61 11.80
C LEU A 778 2.52 21.97 11.44
N PRO A 779 2.25 22.45 10.21
CA PRO A 779 0.92 22.86 9.80
C PRO A 779 -0.01 21.64 9.69
N ASP A 780 -1.33 21.88 9.74
CA ASP A 780 -2.30 20.81 9.49
C ASP A 780 -2.38 20.53 7.99
N ARG A 781 -1.98 19.30 7.64
CA ARG A 781 -2.07 18.73 6.30
C ARG A 781 -2.23 17.22 6.45
N ASP A 782 -3.45 16.75 6.39
CA ASP A 782 -3.83 15.36 6.64
C ASP A 782 -4.01 14.60 5.32
N ILE A 783 -3.55 13.36 5.31
CA ILE A 783 -3.66 12.35 4.26
C ILE A 783 -4.45 11.14 4.77
N CYS A 784 -4.78 10.20 3.89
CA CYS A 784 -5.22 8.87 4.32
C CYS A 784 -4.03 7.90 4.37
N ALA A 785 -3.92 7.13 5.44
CA ALA A 785 -2.88 6.12 5.63
C ALA A 785 -3.47 4.90 6.34
N TYR A 786 -3.41 3.74 5.69
CA TYR A 786 -4.01 2.48 6.16
C TYR A 786 -5.49 2.65 6.54
N GLU A 787 -6.24 3.22 5.59
CA GLU A 787 -7.69 3.49 5.64
C GLU A 787 -8.14 4.46 6.76
N GLN A 788 -7.20 5.10 7.47
CA GLN A 788 -7.45 6.11 8.51
C GLN A 788 -6.89 7.49 8.11
N VAL A 789 -7.33 8.55 8.79
CA VAL A 789 -6.82 9.92 8.57
C VAL A 789 -5.60 10.19 9.45
N GLU A 790 -4.50 10.65 8.86
CA GLU A 790 -3.24 10.96 9.55
C GLU A 790 -2.60 12.24 9.02
N SER A 791 -1.88 12.97 9.87
CA SER A 791 -0.98 14.06 9.47
C SER A 791 0.05 13.57 8.43
N ALA A 792 0.39 14.41 7.45
CA ALA A 792 1.54 14.20 6.56
C ALA A 792 2.86 14.09 7.37
N TRP A 793 2.91 14.73 8.54
CA TRP A 793 3.97 14.57 9.53
C TRP A 793 3.40 13.94 10.82
N PRO A 794 3.33 12.60 10.90
CA PRO A 794 2.96 11.89 12.12
C PRO A 794 4.12 11.93 13.12
N VAL A 795 3.85 11.70 14.40
CA VAL A 795 4.88 11.46 15.42
C VAL A 795 4.64 10.07 16.03
N CYS A 796 5.69 9.26 16.12
CA CYS A 796 5.62 7.95 16.78
C CYS A 796 5.31 8.11 18.27
N GLY A 797 4.50 7.21 18.82
CA GLY A 797 4.08 7.19 20.24
C GLY A 797 5.25 7.19 21.22
N SER A 798 6.30 6.40 21.00
CA SER A 798 7.45 6.27 21.91
C SER A 798 8.44 7.44 21.80
N ILE A 799 8.20 8.48 22.59
CA ILE A 799 9.14 9.61 22.80
C ILE A 799 10.43 9.13 23.49
N LEU A 800 11.58 9.73 23.17
CA LEU A 800 12.84 9.49 23.87
C LEU A 800 13.09 10.61 24.88
N VAL A 801 13.10 10.32 26.18
CA VAL A 801 13.48 11.30 27.21
C VAL A 801 14.93 11.06 27.63
N LEU A 802 15.73 12.12 27.70
CA LEU A 802 17.11 12.12 28.17
C LEU A 802 17.43 13.50 28.78
N ASP A 803 17.82 13.52 30.06
CA ASP A 803 18.19 14.71 30.84
C ASP A 803 17.19 15.86 30.70
N ASP A 804 15.95 15.65 31.18
CA ASP A 804 14.78 16.54 31.07
C ASP A 804 14.32 16.92 29.64
N ILE A 805 14.98 16.45 28.58
CA ILE A 805 14.60 16.74 27.19
C ILE A 805 13.91 15.54 26.54
N ALA A 806 12.70 15.76 26.05
CA ALA A 806 11.90 14.87 25.25
C ALA A 806 12.18 15.08 23.75
N TYR A 807 12.83 14.09 23.12
CA TYR A 807 13.21 14.07 21.71
C TYR A 807 12.27 13.19 20.88
N PHE A 808 11.91 13.66 19.68
CA PHE A 808 11.05 12.94 18.74
C PHE A 808 11.24 13.42 17.29
N ALA A 809 10.77 12.61 16.34
CA ALA A 809 10.75 12.92 14.91
C ALA A 809 9.31 13.01 14.39
N ALA A 810 9.06 13.98 13.50
CA ALA A 810 7.79 14.21 12.83
C ALA A 810 7.96 14.18 11.30
N GLY A 811 7.23 13.31 10.61
CA GLY A 811 7.42 13.05 9.18
C GLY A 811 7.45 11.56 8.85
N ARG A 812 7.57 11.22 7.56
CA ARG A 812 7.74 9.81 7.12
C ARG A 812 9.05 9.57 6.36
N ASN A 813 9.47 10.49 5.49
CA ASN A 813 10.60 10.31 4.58
C ASN A 813 11.35 11.63 4.35
N SER A 814 12.67 11.61 4.18
CA SER A 814 13.46 12.83 3.94
C SER A 814 13.26 13.49 2.56
N PHE A 815 12.60 12.84 1.60
CA PHE A 815 12.32 13.38 0.26
C PHE A 815 10.86 13.75 -0.01
N LEU A 816 9.92 13.46 0.90
CA LEU A 816 8.49 13.80 0.76
C LEU A 816 8.03 14.82 1.79
N ASP A 817 6.99 15.58 1.43
CA ASP A 817 6.28 16.49 2.33
C ASP A 817 7.21 17.52 3.01
N GLY A 818 8.31 17.87 2.33
CA GLY A 818 9.34 18.75 2.87
C GLY A 818 10.31 18.12 3.88
N GLY A 819 10.22 16.81 4.14
CA GLY A 819 11.19 16.04 4.92
C GLY A 819 10.76 15.72 6.35
N VAL A 820 11.71 15.19 7.13
CA VAL A 820 11.52 14.82 8.54
C VAL A 820 12.01 15.96 9.44
N PHE A 821 11.23 16.31 10.46
CA PHE A 821 11.60 17.31 11.46
C PHE A 821 11.87 16.63 12.80
N VAL A 822 13.06 16.80 13.34
CA VAL A 822 13.44 16.30 14.67
C VAL A 822 13.35 17.45 15.66
N PHE A 823 12.77 17.20 16.82
CA PHE A 823 12.56 18.19 17.89
C PHE A 823 13.12 17.68 19.21
N GLY A 824 13.51 18.61 20.08
CA GLY A 824 13.76 18.38 21.51
C GLY A 824 13.01 19.45 22.32
N VAL A 825 12.15 19.01 23.24
CA VAL A 825 11.35 19.90 24.10
C VAL A 825 11.61 19.57 25.58
N GLU A 826 11.44 20.53 26.49
CA GLU A 826 11.45 20.25 27.93
C GLU A 826 10.32 19.26 28.28
N ALA A 827 10.64 18.07 28.79
CA ALA A 827 9.65 17.02 29.09
C ALA A 827 8.58 17.50 30.10
N GLN A 828 9.02 18.30 31.07
CA GLN A 828 8.14 18.89 32.08
C GLN A 828 7.16 19.93 31.50
N SER A 829 7.57 20.68 30.48
CA SER A 829 6.89 21.93 30.09
C SER A 829 6.42 21.98 28.63
N GLY A 830 6.89 21.10 27.74
CA GLY A 830 6.62 21.11 26.30
C GLY A 830 7.29 22.26 25.53
N LYS A 831 8.09 23.10 26.20
CA LYS A 831 8.79 24.23 25.57
C LYS A 831 9.90 23.73 24.64
N LEU A 832 9.93 24.28 23.43
CA LEU A 832 10.94 23.97 22.42
C LEU A 832 12.35 24.38 22.88
N VAL A 833 13.31 23.45 22.75
CA VAL A 833 14.74 23.67 23.01
C VAL A 833 15.56 23.48 21.72
N TYR A 834 15.31 22.41 20.98
CA TYR A 834 16.04 22.07 19.74
C TYR A 834 15.09 21.73 18.59
N GLN A 835 15.48 22.11 17.36
CA GLN A 835 14.76 21.79 16.13
C GLN A 835 15.74 21.56 14.98
N ARG A 836 15.53 20.49 14.19
CA ARG A 836 16.27 20.18 12.96
C ARG A 836 15.31 19.74 11.87
N ARG A 837 15.45 20.29 10.65
CA ARG A 837 14.80 19.76 9.44
C ARG A 837 15.81 18.91 8.65
N MET A 838 15.40 17.70 8.27
CA MET A 838 16.15 16.75 7.46
C MET A 838 15.41 16.56 6.13
N TYR A 839 15.89 17.20 5.06
CA TYR A 839 15.36 17.09 3.72
C TYR A 839 16.48 16.76 2.72
N GLY A 840 16.19 15.88 1.76
CA GLY A 840 17.20 15.30 0.86
C GLY A 840 18.01 14.19 1.54
N PRO A 841 19.35 14.17 1.41
CA PRO A 841 20.21 15.21 0.85
C PRO A 841 20.27 15.19 -0.69
N TYR A 842 20.70 16.32 -1.26
CA TYR A 842 20.96 16.51 -2.68
C TYR A 842 22.40 17.03 -2.91
N ASP A 843 22.96 16.76 -4.09
CA ASP A 843 24.26 17.27 -4.53
C ASP A 843 24.17 18.70 -5.12
N GLU A 844 25.30 19.19 -5.64
CA GLU A 844 25.41 20.52 -6.28
C GLU A 844 24.57 20.69 -7.55
N ASN A 845 24.16 19.59 -8.19
CA ASN A 845 23.26 19.58 -9.35
C ASN A 845 21.78 19.48 -8.93
N GLY A 846 21.51 19.22 -7.65
CA GLY A 846 20.17 18.96 -7.13
C GLY A 846 19.72 17.50 -7.25
N PHE A 847 20.63 16.54 -7.42
CA PHE A 847 20.33 15.11 -7.49
C PHE A 847 20.56 14.39 -6.15
N PRO A 848 19.76 13.37 -5.77
CA PRO A 848 19.95 12.64 -4.51
C PRO A 848 21.33 11.99 -4.38
N VAL A 849 22.01 12.20 -3.25
CA VAL A 849 23.40 11.75 -3.05
C VAL A 849 23.51 10.22 -3.03
N ILE A 850 24.46 9.62 -3.77
CA ILE A 850 24.62 8.16 -3.91
C ILE A 850 25.56 7.58 -2.83
N THR A 851 25.14 6.52 -2.12
CA THR A 851 25.86 5.94 -0.96
C THR A 851 27.01 4.98 -1.30
N SER A 852 27.48 4.96 -2.55
CA SER A 852 28.37 3.91 -3.07
C SER A 852 29.70 3.79 -2.32
N GLN A 853 30.16 4.87 -1.70
CA GLN A 853 31.39 4.93 -0.90
C GLN A 853 31.15 4.72 0.61
N LEU A 854 29.91 4.89 1.08
CA LEU A 854 29.57 5.01 2.52
C LEU A 854 29.08 3.68 3.12
N SER A 855 28.06 3.07 2.50
CA SER A 855 27.49 1.77 2.95
C SER A 855 27.97 0.58 2.11
N ASN A 856 28.86 0.83 1.12
CA ASN A 856 29.25 -0.09 0.04
C ASN A 856 28.05 -0.62 -0.78
N GLY A 857 26.90 0.04 -0.66
CA GLY A 857 25.62 -0.36 -1.25
C GLY A 857 25.21 0.53 -2.42
N ASN A 858 24.56 -0.08 -3.41
CA ASN A 858 23.87 0.64 -4.47
C ASN A 858 22.57 1.23 -3.90
N GLY A 859 22.66 2.44 -3.36
CA GLY A 859 21.54 3.19 -2.82
C GLY A 859 21.81 4.70 -2.82
N ILE A 860 20.94 5.46 -2.16
CA ILE A 860 21.09 6.90 -1.93
C ILE A 860 21.05 7.22 -0.45
N ASP A 861 21.55 8.39 -0.07
CA ASP A 861 21.53 8.87 1.30
C ASP A 861 20.15 9.46 1.65
N GLY A 862 19.90 9.69 2.94
CA GLY A 862 18.59 10.06 3.48
C GLY A 862 17.99 8.99 4.39
N LEU A 863 16.73 9.18 4.79
CA LEU A 863 16.13 8.40 5.89
C LEU A 863 14.59 8.32 5.85
N LYS A 864 14.04 7.28 6.48
CA LYS A 864 12.69 7.29 7.08
C LYS A 864 12.76 7.81 8.52
N ALA A 865 11.68 8.41 9.02
CA ALA A 865 11.50 8.64 10.46
C ALA A 865 11.29 7.31 11.21
N ASP A 866 11.61 7.27 12.51
CA ASP A 866 11.43 6.11 13.41
C ASP A 866 11.54 6.56 14.87
N ILE A 867 11.28 5.65 15.82
CA ILE A 867 11.53 5.82 17.25
C ILE A 867 13.03 6.10 17.49
N LEU A 868 13.33 7.06 18.37
CA LEU A 868 14.70 7.42 18.74
C LEU A 868 15.26 6.54 19.85
N SER A 869 16.57 6.29 19.80
CA SER A 869 17.38 5.67 20.86
C SER A 869 18.64 6.50 21.16
N THR A 870 19.37 6.16 22.22
CA THR A 870 20.63 6.85 22.62
C THR A 870 21.60 5.92 23.34
N ASP A 871 22.89 6.22 23.27
CA ASP A 871 23.95 5.66 24.13
C ASP A 871 24.27 6.57 25.34
N GLY A 872 23.55 7.69 25.48
CA GLY A 872 23.78 8.76 26.46
C GLY A 872 24.51 9.99 25.87
N GLU A 873 25.40 9.82 24.88
CA GLU A 873 26.13 10.92 24.24
C GLU A 873 25.49 11.37 22.93
N LEU A 874 25.03 10.41 22.12
CA LEU A 874 24.47 10.58 20.79
C LEU A 874 23.01 10.10 20.74
N LEU A 875 22.21 10.75 19.91
CA LEU A 875 20.84 10.36 19.61
C LEU A 875 20.82 9.65 18.25
N TYR A 876 20.06 8.56 18.13
CA TYR A 876 19.98 7.74 16.92
C TYR A 876 18.55 7.68 16.39
N MET A 877 18.40 8.00 15.11
CA MET A 877 17.21 7.69 14.30
C MET A 877 17.63 6.66 13.25
N ARG A 878 17.56 5.39 13.63
CA ARG A 878 18.10 4.26 12.86
C ARG A 878 19.60 4.51 12.58
N HIS A 879 20.03 4.59 11.31
CA HIS A 879 21.44 4.84 10.95
C HIS A 879 21.90 6.30 11.13
N GLN A 880 20.97 7.26 11.22
CA GLN A 880 21.31 8.67 11.36
C GLN A 880 21.56 9.01 12.84
N ALA A 881 22.81 9.33 13.15
CA ALA A 881 23.21 9.83 14.46
C ALA A 881 23.14 11.35 14.54
N PHE A 882 22.84 11.89 15.71
CA PHE A 882 22.85 13.32 16.04
C PHE A 882 23.58 13.53 17.36
N LYS A 883 24.15 14.71 17.54
CA LYS A 883 24.44 15.23 18.89
C LYS A 883 23.13 15.58 19.61
N ARG A 884 23.17 15.72 20.94
CA ARG A 884 22.04 16.19 21.77
C ARG A 884 21.42 17.51 21.28
N ASP A 885 22.20 18.42 20.69
CA ASP A 885 21.72 19.67 20.07
C ASP A 885 21.02 19.51 18.69
N LEU A 886 20.71 18.27 18.31
CA LEU A 886 20.19 17.86 17.00
C LEU A 886 21.06 18.23 15.80
N THR A 887 22.37 18.46 15.98
CA THR A 887 23.32 18.50 14.86
C THR A 887 23.55 17.09 14.32
N PRO A 888 23.20 16.79 13.05
CA PRO A 888 23.42 15.47 12.48
C PRO A 888 24.91 15.20 12.29
N LEU A 889 25.32 13.94 12.50
CA LEU A 889 26.64 13.45 12.13
C LEU A 889 26.64 13.05 10.65
N ALA A 890 27.68 13.44 9.91
CA ALA A 890 27.91 12.96 8.54
C ALA A 890 27.99 11.42 8.49
N PRO A 891 27.59 10.73 7.41
CA PRO A 891 27.47 9.26 7.42
C PRO A 891 28.76 8.48 7.71
N ASP A 892 29.93 9.06 7.43
CA ASP A 892 31.27 8.51 7.69
C ASP A 892 31.83 8.87 9.08
N ALA A 893 31.21 9.82 9.78
CA ALA A 893 31.68 10.29 11.09
C ALA A 893 31.68 9.15 12.13
N PRO A 894 32.78 8.97 12.91
CA PRO A 894 32.89 7.92 13.91
C PRO A 894 31.77 7.96 14.95
N ARG A 895 31.17 6.80 15.22
CA ARG A 895 30.17 6.54 16.27
C ARG A 895 30.34 5.12 16.81
N PRO A 896 29.86 4.77 18.01
CA PRO A 896 29.81 3.38 18.45
C PRO A 896 28.76 2.57 17.66
N PRO A 897 28.89 1.23 17.58
CA PRO A 897 27.82 0.37 17.11
C PRO A 897 26.59 0.47 18.02
N HIS A 898 25.41 0.61 17.43
CA HIS A 898 24.13 0.80 18.11
C HIS A 898 23.05 -0.06 17.43
N LEU A 899 21.89 -0.22 18.08
CA LEU A 899 20.76 -0.95 17.51
C LEU A 899 20.14 -0.18 16.34
N ILE A 900 20.10 -0.80 15.16
CA ILE A 900 19.49 -0.23 13.95
C ILE A 900 18.48 -1.23 13.33
N PRO A 901 17.18 -0.91 13.30
CA PRO A 901 16.19 -1.67 12.53
C PRO A 901 16.22 -1.26 11.04
N SER A 902 16.38 -2.23 10.15
CA SER A 902 16.43 -1.99 8.69
C SER A 902 15.07 -1.71 8.06
N ALA A 903 13.99 -1.98 8.78
CA ALA A 903 12.60 -1.72 8.41
C ALA A 903 12.15 -0.43 9.14
N GLY A 904 11.81 -0.60 10.42
CA GLY A 904 11.66 0.39 11.49
C GLY A 904 11.49 -0.34 12.81
N PHE A 905 11.43 0.33 13.97
CA PHE A 905 11.22 -0.38 15.25
C PHE A 905 9.89 -1.13 15.33
N LEU A 906 8.88 -0.70 14.58
CA LEU A 906 7.50 -1.21 14.62
C LEU A 906 7.11 -2.05 13.37
N GLU A 907 7.97 -2.11 12.35
CA GLU A 907 7.70 -2.85 11.10
C GLU A 907 7.94 -4.36 11.32
N ALA A 908 6.85 -5.08 11.64
CA ALA A 908 6.81 -6.41 12.25
C ALA A 908 7.18 -7.61 11.34
N ILE A 909 8.01 -7.40 10.31
CA ILE A 909 8.08 -8.31 9.15
C ILE A 909 9.45 -9.02 9.08
N PRO A 910 9.53 -10.33 9.41
CA PRO A 910 10.74 -11.14 9.28
C PRO A 910 10.94 -11.64 7.83
N HIS A 911 10.81 -10.76 6.83
CA HIS A 911 11.14 -11.09 5.44
C HIS A 911 12.66 -11.21 5.27
N HIS A 912 13.11 -11.94 4.24
CA HIS A 912 14.55 -12.18 3.95
C HIS A 912 15.39 -10.92 3.62
N ARG A 913 14.84 -9.71 3.80
CA ARG A 913 15.43 -8.40 3.50
C ARG A 913 15.25 -7.35 4.60
N THR A 914 14.57 -7.71 5.68
CA THR A 914 14.31 -6.86 6.84
C THR A 914 14.89 -7.54 8.08
N TYR A 915 15.58 -6.78 8.94
CA TYR A 915 16.31 -7.28 10.10
C TYR A 915 16.67 -6.14 11.06
N TRP A 916 17.02 -6.50 12.29
CA TRP A 916 17.64 -5.58 13.26
C TRP A 916 19.13 -5.90 13.34
N THR A 917 20.01 -4.90 13.49
CA THR A 917 21.47 -5.11 13.53
C THR A 917 22.17 -4.23 14.56
N ILE A 918 23.36 -4.64 15.02
CA ILE A 918 24.25 -3.82 15.87
C ILE A 918 25.51 -3.44 15.06
N ASP A 919 25.50 -2.23 14.49
CA ASP A 919 26.55 -1.70 13.61
C ASP A 919 26.53 -0.15 13.67
N THR A 920 27.35 0.53 12.87
CA THR A 920 27.35 2.00 12.76
C THR A 920 26.53 2.53 11.58
N THR A 921 26.02 1.65 10.72
CA THR A 921 25.27 2.00 9.49
C THR A 921 24.46 0.81 8.95
N ILE A 922 23.41 1.07 8.17
CA ILE A 922 22.67 0.02 7.45
C ILE A 922 23.46 -0.39 6.21
N ARG A 923 23.76 -1.69 6.07
CA ARG A 923 24.52 -2.24 4.95
C ARG A 923 23.61 -2.94 3.96
N TYR A 924 23.63 -2.53 2.70
CA TYR A 924 22.85 -3.17 1.63
C TYR A 924 23.34 -4.57 1.27
N ASP A 925 24.67 -4.78 1.23
CA ASP A 925 25.21 -6.03 0.70
C ASP A 925 25.07 -7.18 1.69
N ILE A 926 24.58 -8.28 1.15
CA ILE A 926 24.43 -9.57 1.80
C ILE A 926 25.75 -10.00 2.44
N THR A 927 26.88 -9.93 1.72
CA THR A 927 28.19 -10.35 2.23
C THR A 927 28.66 -9.55 3.45
N ALA A 928 28.17 -8.32 3.60
CA ALA A 928 28.52 -7.44 4.73
C ALA A 928 27.80 -7.85 6.04
N GLY A 929 26.56 -8.35 5.94
CA GLY A 929 25.76 -8.86 7.07
C GLY A 929 26.28 -10.16 7.69
N LYS A 930 27.51 -10.60 7.36
CA LYS A 930 28.20 -11.73 7.99
C LYS A 930 29.07 -11.36 9.18
N GLN A 931 29.13 -10.08 9.57
CA GLN A 931 30.03 -9.61 10.62
C GLN A 931 29.29 -9.02 11.82
N ALA A 932 28.44 -8.01 11.64
CA ALA A 932 27.59 -7.45 12.70
C ALA A 932 26.62 -8.49 13.30
N ALA A 933 26.07 -8.24 14.50
CA ALA A 933 24.89 -8.95 15.01
C ALA A 933 23.66 -8.66 14.13
N HIS A 934 22.71 -9.60 13.95
CA HIS A 934 21.61 -9.45 12.99
C HIS A 934 20.39 -10.38 13.26
N GLY A 935 19.43 -9.92 14.06
CA GLY A 935 18.19 -10.66 14.34
C GLY A 935 17.06 -10.40 13.34
N ASP A 936 16.02 -11.23 13.40
CA ASP A 936 14.65 -10.79 13.08
C ASP A 936 14.20 -9.77 14.13
N ILE A 937 14.44 -10.07 15.40
CA ILE A 937 14.39 -9.17 16.57
C ILE A 937 15.53 -9.53 17.53
N LEU A 938 16.08 -8.56 18.28
CA LEU A 938 17.20 -8.80 19.21
C LEU A 938 17.12 -7.95 20.48
N VAL A 939 17.85 -8.36 21.53
CA VAL A 939 18.04 -7.68 22.83
C VAL A 939 19.52 -7.58 23.15
N LEU A 940 19.92 -6.61 23.98
CA LEU A 940 21.34 -6.31 24.30
C LEU A 940 21.57 -6.03 25.79
N ASP A 941 22.73 -6.44 26.30
CA ASP A 941 23.23 -6.19 27.66
C ASP A 941 24.75 -5.91 27.60
N GLY A 942 25.12 -4.63 27.60
CA GLY A 942 26.51 -4.21 27.35
C GLY A 942 26.99 -4.63 25.95
N ASP A 943 28.06 -5.41 25.88
CA ASP A 943 28.58 -5.99 24.63
C ASP A 943 27.92 -7.34 24.25
N ARG A 944 27.06 -7.89 25.11
CA ARG A 944 26.29 -9.11 24.84
C ARG A 944 25.01 -8.79 24.09
N PHE A 945 24.57 -9.71 23.24
CA PHE A 945 23.26 -9.67 22.60
C PHE A 945 22.65 -11.06 22.48
N ILE A 946 21.32 -11.11 22.37
CA ILE A 946 20.56 -12.32 22.10
C ILE A 946 19.52 -11.98 21.02
N GLU A 947 19.43 -12.80 19.96
CA GLU A 947 18.58 -12.55 18.80
C GLU A 947 17.69 -13.74 18.47
N VAL A 948 16.47 -13.47 17.99
CA VAL A 948 15.66 -14.45 17.24
C VAL A 948 16.21 -14.48 15.82
N ARG A 949 16.51 -15.69 15.33
CA ARG A 949 17.05 -15.93 14.01
C ARG A 949 16.25 -17.03 13.32
N GLY A 950 15.45 -16.65 12.32
CA GLY A 950 15.03 -17.55 11.24
C GLY A 950 16.10 -17.58 10.14
N TYR A 951 16.36 -16.43 9.52
CA TYR A 951 17.33 -16.36 8.42
C TYR A 951 18.78 -16.42 8.88
N THR A 952 19.58 -17.25 8.22
CA THR A 952 21.04 -17.32 8.42
C THR A 952 21.74 -15.98 8.15
N PRO A 953 22.94 -15.76 8.74
CA PRO A 953 23.77 -14.59 8.45
C PRO A 953 23.90 -14.30 6.98
N ALA A 954 23.87 -13.00 6.64
CA ALA A 954 23.72 -12.45 5.29
C ALA A 954 22.27 -12.44 4.72
N ARG A 955 21.39 -13.38 5.09
CA ARG A 955 20.08 -13.62 4.42
C ARG A 955 20.19 -13.86 2.89
N LEU A 956 21.25 -14.56 2.47
CA LEU A 956 21.48 -14.96 1.06
C LEU A 956 20.64 -16.19 0.67
N ALA A 957 20.48 -17.13 1.59
CA ALA A 957 19.70 -18.34 1.40
C ALA A 957 18.21 -18.10 1.66
N PRO A 958 17.30 -18.85 1.00
CA PRO A 958 15.96 -19.07 1.54
C PRO A 958 16.07 -19.73 2.93
N PHE A 959 15.13 -19.42 3.80
CA PHE A 959 14.87 -20.09 5.07
C PHE A 959 13.53 -20.84 4.92
N ASP A 960 13.39 -22.00 5.54
CA ASP A 960 12.09 -22.67 5.73
C ASP A 960 12.02 -23.19 7.16
N PRO A 961 11.13 -22.64 8.02
CA PRO A 961 11.03 -23.06 9.41
C PRO A 961 10.53 -24.49 9.59
N ARG A 962 10.05 -25.17 8.53
CA ARG A 962 9.76 -26.62 8.54
C ARG A 962 11.01 -27.50 8.59
N VAL A 963 12.17 -26.97 8.16
CA VAL A 963 13.41 -27.74 7.98
C VAL A 963 14.53 -27.19 8.87
N GLU A 964 14.75 -25.88 8.88
CA GLU A 964 15.85 -25.25 9.63
C GLU A 964 15.42 -24.84 11.05
N GLY A 965 14.13 -24.53 11.23
CA GLY A 965 13.55 -24.06 12.51
C GLY A 965 14.02 -22.66 12.92
N TYR A 966 13.32 -22.04 13.86
CA TYR A 966 13.80 -20.78 14.45
C TYR A 966 14.83 -21.07 15.55
N GLN A 967 15.77 -20.16 15.74
CA GLN A 967 16.81 -20.24 16.75
C GLN A 967 16.83 -18.97 17.62
N LEU A 968 17.20 -19.12 18.89
CA LEU A 968 17.83 -18.06 19.66
C LEU A 968 19.34 -18.20 19.50
N PHE A 969 20.01 -17.10 19.18
CA PHE A 969 21.47 -17.02 19.15
C PHE A 969 21.92 -15.97 20.16
N ALA A 970 22.86 -16.33 21.03
CA ALA A 970 23.54 -15.41 21.93
C ALA A 970 24.98 -15.19 21.50
N GLY A 971 25.44 -13.95 21.58
CA GLY A 971 26.80 -13.60 21.20
C GLY A 971 27.34 -12.37 21.92
N ILE A 972 28.61 -12.09 21.68
CA ILE A 972 29.26 -10.83 22.04
C ILE A 972 29.54 -10.07 20.74
N TYR A 973 29.13 -8.79 20.67
CA TYR A 973 29.53 -7.91 19.58
C TYR A 973 30.75 -7.10 19.99
N ARG A 974 31.74 -7.02 19.11
CA ARG A 974 33.00 -6.30 19.32
C ARG A 974 33.12 -5.19 18.31
N ARG A 975 33.48 -3.98 18.77
CA ARG A 975 33.88 -2.88 17.87
C ARG A 975 35.20 -3.26 17.20
N VAL A 976 35.24 -3.12 15.88
CA VAL A 976 36.44 -3.36 15.05
C VAL A 976 36.62 -2.19 14.08
N ASP A 977 37.75 -2.12 13.40
CA ASP A 977 37.92 -1.29 12.21
C ASP A 977 38.85 -2.03 11.24
N GLN A 978 38.25 -2.77 10.31
CA GLN A 978 39.00 -3.66 9.41
C GLN A 978 38.45 -3.68 7.99
N SER A 979 39.36 -3.78 7.02
CA SER A 979 39.06 -3.93 5.59
C SER A 979 38.92 -5.42 5.22
N VAL A 980 37.72 -5.98 5.33
CA VAL A 980 37.41 -7.35 4.91
C VAL A 980 37.30 -7.44 3.38
N ALA A 981 37.82 -8.50 2.77
CA ALA A 981 37.64 -8.77 1.34
C ALA A 981 36.30 -9.49 1.10
N ILE A 982 35.47 -8.94 0.20
CA ILE A 982 34.18 -9.51 -0.19
C ILE A 982 34.12 -9.72 -1.71
N LYS A 983 33.32 -10.69 -2.17
CA LYS A 983 33.17 -11.04 -3.60
C LYS A 983 31.77 -10.69 -4.08
N MET A 984 31.62 -9.51 -4.69
CA MET A 984 30.33 -8.92 -5.07
C MET A 984 30.22 -8.81 -6.59
N GLY A 985 29.21 -9.44 -7.19
CA GLY A 985 29.05 -9.47 -8.65
C GLY A 985 30.24 -10.09 -9.40
N GLY A 986 30.91 -11.07 -8.79
CA GLY A 986 32.13 -11.70 -9.32
C GLY A 986 33.42 -10.90 -9.11
N LYS A 987 33.35 -9.60 -8.79
CA LYS A 987 34.51 -8.74 -8.51
C LYS A 987 34.88 -8.80 -7.03
N ASN A 988 36.18 -8.78 -6.73
CA ASN A 988 36.66 -8.57 -5.36
C ASN A 988 36.50 -7.09 -5.00
N ARG A 989 35.89 -6.80 -3.85
CA ARG A 989 35.84 -5.46 -3.23
C ARG A 989 36.42 -5.54 -1.81
N LYS A 990 36.85 -4.40 -1.29
CA LYS A 990 37.13 -4.22 0.15
C LYS A 990 35.89 -3.61 0.82
N LEU A 991 35.61 -4.03 2.04
CA LEU A 991 34.53 -3.53 2.89
C LEU A 991 35.13 -3.15 4.25
N ARG A 992 34.94 -1.90 4.67
CA ARG A 992 35.30 -1.46 6.03
C ARG A 992 34.18 -1.89 6.99
N VAL A 993 34.52 -2.72 7.96
CA VAL A 993 33.61 -3.34 8.94
C VAL A 993 33.88 -2.73 10.32
N PHE A 994 32.81 -2.40 11.04
CA PHE A 994 32.88 -1.68 12.32
C PHE A 994 32.39 -2.46 13.55
N SER A 995 31.61 -3.52 13.35
CA SER A 995 31.26 -4.50 14.39
C SER A 995 31.50 -5.93 13.90
N LYS A 996 31.84 -6.82 14.84
CA LYS A 996 31.91 -8.27 14.63
C LYS A 996 31.24 -9.00 15.79
N ALA A 997 30.34 -9.93 15.49
CA ALA A 997 29.79 -10.89 16.44
C ALA A 997 30.72 -12.11 16.60
N ASP A 998 30.79 -12.62 17.83
CA ASP A 998 31.31 -13.93 18.23
C ASP A 998 30.20 -14.70 18.97
N GLU A 999 30.04 -15.99 18.70
CA GLU A 999 28.99 -16.82 19.31
C GLU A 999 29.32 -17.18 20.78
N LEU A 1000 28.29 -17.20 21.62
CA LEU A 1000 28.32 -17.79 22.97
C LEU A 1000 27.55 -19.12 23.00
N TRP A 1001 26.29 -19.11 22.54
CA TRP A 1001 25.45 -20.30 22.44
C TRP A 1001 24.35 -20.11 21.39
N THR A 1002 23.81 -21.22 20.88
CA THR A 1002 22.64 -21.28 20.00
C THR A 1002 21.65 -22.30 20.53
N ALA A 1003 20.35 -21.97 20.56
CA ALA A 1003 19.28 -22.85 21.04
C ALA A 1003 18.07 -22.83 20.08
N SER A 1004 17.57 -23.99 19.68
CA SER A 1004 16.39 -24.09 18.79
C SER A 1004 15.09 -23.77 19.53
N ILE A 1005 14.20 -22.99 18.89
CA ILE A 1005 12.90 -22.62 19.43
C ILE A 1005 11.76 -22.97 18.44
N PRO A 1006 10.66 -23.63 18.90
CA PRO A 1006 9.51 -23.96 18.05
C PRO A 1006 8.53 -22.78 17.95
N ILE A 1007 9.06 -21.56 17.85
CA ILE A 1007 8.34 -20.27 17.90
C ILE A 1007 8.92 -19.35 16.82
N ALA A 1008 8.07 -18.87 15.91
CA ALA A 1008 8.40 -17.76 15.02
C ALA A 1008 8.32 -16.46 15.84
N GLY A 1009 9.47 -16.07 16.43
CA GLY A 1009 9.52 -15.02 17.45
C GLY A 1009 9.10 -13.64 16.92
N LYS A 1010 8.11 -13.04 17.57
CA LYS A 1010 7.60 -11.69 17.29
C LYS A 1010 7.87 -10.70 18.44
N ALA A 1011 8.26 -11.18 19.63
CA ALA A 1011 8.68 -10.35 20.77
C ALA A 1011 9.81 -11.03 21.58
N LEU A 1012 10.74 -10.23 22.14
CA LEU A 1012 11.93 -10.73 22.84
C LEU A 1012 12.33 -9.80 24.01
N VAL A 1013 12.46 -10.35 25.22
CA VAL A 1013 12.84 -9.61 26.44
C VAL A 1013 13.89 -10.37 27.25
N TRP A 1014 14.89 -9.68 27.80
CA TRP A 1014 15.90 -10.25 28.69
C TRP A 1014 15.76 -9.69 30.12
N ALA A 1015 15.33 -10.50 31.07
CA ALA A 1015 15.05 -10.08 32.45
C ALA A 1015 15.87 -10.91 33.47
N ALA A 1016 16.79 -10.26 34.17
CA ALA A 1016 17.84 -10.89 35.00
C ALA A 1016 18.60 -12.01 34.24
N ASP A 1017 18.39 -13.27 34.61
CA ASP A 1017 19.01 -14.49 34.07
C ASP A 1017 18.14 -15.25 33.04
N ARG A 1018 17.04 -14.62 32.60
CA ARG A 1018 16.00 -15.23 31.75
C ARG A 1018 15.78 -14.44 30.48
N VAL A 1019 15.58 -15.15 29.37
CA VAL A 1019 15.11 -14.59 28.10
C VAL A 1019 13.71 -15.13 27.81
N TYR A 1020 12.79 -14.23 27.52
CA TYR A 1020 11.41 -14.51 27.15
C TYR A 1020 11.29 -14.29 25.64
N VAL A 1021 10.94 -15.33 24.90
CA VAL A 1021 10.64 -15.25 23.48
C VAL A 1021 9.19 -15.65 23.25
N ALA A 1022 8.42 -14.77 22.62
CA ALA A 1022 7.03 -15.00 22.28
C ALA A 1022 6.79 -14.78 20.79
N GLY A 1023 5.86 -15.52 20.22
CA GLY A 1023 5.56 -15.47 18.79
C GLY A 1023 4.46 -16.45 18.41
N THR A 1024 4.40 -16.83 17.13
CA THR A 1024 3.46 -17.83 16.65
C THR A 1024 4.09 -19.23 16.64
N PRO A 1025 3.31 -20.32 16.76
CA PRO A 1025 3.84 -21.68 16.75
C PRO A 1025 4.45 -22.03 15.38
N VAL A 1026 5.61 -22.69 15.38
CA VAL A 1026 6.18 -23.32 14.18
C VAL A 1026 5.41 -24.62 13.90
N ALA A 1027 4.26 -24.50 13.24
CA ALA A 1027 3.34 -25.58 12.93
C ALA A 1027 2.61 -25.32 11.61
N PHE A 1028 2.49 -26.32 10.74
CA PHE A 1028 1.99 -26.13 9.38
C PHE A 1028 0.95 -27.20 9.02
N PRO A 1029 -0.34 -26.98 9.35
CA PRO A 1029 -1.43 -27.85 8.96
C PRO A 1029 -1.46 -28.12 7.45
N GLU A 1030 -1.67 -29.38 7.05
CA GLU A 1030 -1.56 -29.83 5.65
C GLU A 1030 -2.41 -29.01 4.66
N ASN A 1031 -3.55 -28.49 5.11
CA ASN A 1031 -4.51 -27.72 4.30
C ASN A 1031 -4.60 -26.23 4.68
N ASP A 1032 -3.82 -25.76 5.67
CA ASP A 1032 -3.72 -24.33 6.03
C ASP A 1032 -2.30 -24.02 6.52
N LEU A 1033 -1.38 -23.87 5.56
CA LEU A 1033 0.02 -23.53 5.83
C LEU A 1033 0.22 -22.10 6.36
N ALA A 1034 -0.80 -21.24 6.26
CA ALA A 1034 -0.70 -19.81 6.55
C ALA A 1034 -1.16 -19.47 7.98
N ALA A 1035 -2.02 -20.31 8.58
CA ALA A 1035 -2.55 -20.17 9.94
C ALA A 1035 -1.52 -19.86 11.05
N ALA A 1036 -0.29 -20.37 10.94
CA ALA A 1036 0.76 -20.05 11.89
C ALA A 1036 1.25 -18.60 11.77
N TYR A 1037 1.53 -18.12 10.56
CA TYR A 1037 2.02 -16.76 10.36
C TYR A 1037 0.93 -15.73 10.71
N GLU A 1038 -0.31 -16.01 10.31
CA GLU A 1038 -1.52 -15.21 10.57
C GLU A 1038 -2.04 -15.32 12.02
N GLY A 1039 -1.38 -16.08 12.91
CA GLY A 1039 -1.77 -16.19 14.31
C GLY A 1039 -3.08 -16.97 14.58
N ARG A 1040 -3.71 -17.57 13.56
CA ARG A 1040 -4.90 -18.43 13.71
C ARG A 1040 -4.67 -19.64 14.62
N LEU A 1041 -3.41 -20.08 14.79
CA LEU A 1041 -3.03 -21.14 15.72
C LEU A 1041 -2.73 -20.63 17.15
N GLY A 1042 -3.11 -19.38 17.47
CA GLY A 1042 -2.73 -18.72 18.71
C GLY A 1042 -1.26 -18.33 18.75
N GLY A 1043 -0.75 -18.09 19.96
CA GLY A 1043 0.66 -17.79 20.20
C GLY A 1043 1.35 -18.85 21.06
N ARG A 1044 2.67 -18.76 21.15
CA ARG A 1044 3.49 -19.50 22.10
C ARG A 1044 4.51 -18.57 22.74
N ILE A 1045 4.90 -18.92 23.95
CA ILE A 1045 5.99 -18.27 24.69
C ILE A 1045 6.91 -19.32 25.31
N ALA A 1046 8.20 -19.06 25.31
CA ALA A 1046 9.21 -19.84 26.00
C ALA A 1046 10.11 -18.93 26.85
N VAL A 1047 10.58 -19.48 27.97
CA VAL A 1047 11.60 -18.87 28.84
C VAL A 1047 12.85 -19.74 28.75
N VAL A 1048 14.00 -19.13 28.45
CA VAL A 1048 15.31 -19.81 28.45
C VAL A 1048 16.30 -19.11 29.38
N SER A 1049 17.34 -19.83 29.79
CA SER A 1049 18.53 -19.29 30.47
C SER A 1049 19.28 -18.30 29.57
N SER A 1050 19.67 -17.13 30.09
CA SER A 1050 20.50 -16.18 29.33
C SER A 1050 21.94 -16.65 29.11
N GLU A 1051 22.45 -17.50 30.00
CA GLU A 1051 23.84 -17.96 29.96
C GLU A 1051 24.03 -19.26 29.18
N THR A 1052 22.97 -20.05 28.98
CA THR A 1052 23.05 -21.39 28.35
C THR A 1052 22.02 -21.66 27.25
N GLY A 1053 20.98 -20.84 27.09
CA GLY A 1053 19.89 -21.09 26.14
C GLY A 1053 18.96 -22.25 26.53
N GLU A 1054 19.20 -22.91 27.66
CA GLU A 1054 18.39 -24.04 28.15
C GLU A 1054 16.97 -23.59 28.52
N LYS A 1055 15.96 -24.38 28.12
CA LYS A 1055 14.55 -24.07 28.35
C LYS A 1055 14.17 -24.25 29.82
N ILE A 1056 13.67 -23.17 30.43
CA ILE A 1056 13.17 -23.10 31.80
C ILE A 1056 11.66 -23.37 31.85
N ALA A 1057 10.90 -22.78 30.92
CA ALA A 1057 9.44 -22.90 30.86
C ALA A 1057 8.91 -22.67 29.44
N GLU A 1058 7.67 -23.11 29.17
CA GLU A 1058 6.92 -22.74 27.98
C GLU A 1058 5.41 -22.72 28.26
N ALA A 1059 4.66 -21.93 27.48
CA ALA A 1059 3.20 -21.89 27.53
C ALA A 1059 2.61 -21.55 26.15
N THR A 1060 1.33 -21.83 25.97
CA THR A 1060 0.52 -21.30 24.88
C THR A 1060 -0.05 -19.92 25.26
N LEU A 1061 -0.20 -19.05 24.26
CA LEU A 1061 -0.92 -17.79 24.36
C LEU A 1061 -2.23 -17.90 23.57
N PRO A 1062 -3.35 -17.33 24.04
CA PRO A 1062 -4.66 -17.52 23.43
C PRO A 1062 -4.83 -16.79 22.09
N ALA A 1063 -3.91 -15.88 21.75
CA ALA A 1063 -3.72 -15.27 20.45
C ALA A 1063 -2.22 -15.02 20.21
N ALA A 1064 -1.83 -14.65 18.99
CA ALA A 1064 -0.46 -14.26 18.69
C ALA A 1064 -0.07 -12.96 19.44
N PRO A 1065 1.16 -12.82 19.95
CA PRO A 1065 1.63 -11.57 20.55
C PRO A 1065 1.81 -10.48 19.49
N VAL A 1066 1.62 -9.22 19.87
CA VAL A 1066 2.00 -8.10 19.01
C VAL A 1066 3.53 -8.01 18.87
N TRP A 1067 4.00 -7.35 17.82
CA TRP A 1067 5.43 -7.14 17.62
C TRP A 1067 6.04 -6.40 18.80
N ASP A 1068 7.14 -6.95 19.33
CA ASP A 1068 7.83 -6.54 20.54
C ASP A 1068 6.94 -6.37 21.79
N GLY A 1069 5.82 -7.08 21.82
CA GLY A 1069 4.71 -6.89 22.75
C GLY A 1069 4.90 -7.31 24.20
N MET A 1070 6.10 -7.21 24.79
CA MET A 1070 6.37 -7.71 26.15
C MET A 1070 7.10 -6.73 27.07
N ALA A 1071 6.82 -6.82 28.37
CA ALA A 1071 7.54 -6.15 29.45
C ALA A 1071 7.63 -7.04 30.69
N VAL A 1072 8.69 -6.87 31.50
CA VAL A 1072 8.82 -7.53 32.81
C VAL A 1072 8.93 -6.47 33.89
N ALA A 1073 8.02 -6.50 34.89
CA ALA A 1073 7.99 -5.56 36.01
C ALA A 1073 7.33 -6.17 37.26
N ASP A 1074 7.72 -5.72 38.47
CA ASP A 1074 7.31 -6.29 39.78
C ASP A 1074 7.32 -7.83 39.84
N GLY A 1075 8.31 -8.46 39.20
CA GLY A 1075 8.46 -9.92 39.11
C GLY A 1075 7.37 -10.65 38.29
N ARG A 1076 6.53 -9.92 37.55
CA ARG A 1076 5.55 -10.43 36.60
C ARG A 1076 5.99 -10.19 35.16
N LEU A 1077 5.33 -10.86 34.22
CA LEU A 1077 5.51 -10.69 32.79
C LEU A 1077 4.19 -10.20 32.17
N PHE A 1078 4.26 -9.18 31.33
CA PHE A 1078 3.11 -8.60 30.64
C PHE A 1078 3.25 -8.84 29.14
N VAL A 1079 2.17 -9.28 28.49
CA VAL A 1079 2.16 -9.69 27.07
C VAL A 1079 0.95 -9.09 26.36
N SER A 1080 1.18 -8.21 25.40
CA SER A 1080 0.17 -7.66 24.50
C SER A 1080 -0.08 -8.59 23.30
N LEU A 1081 -1.34 -8.84 22.97
CA LEU A 1081 -1.80 -9.78 21.93
C LEU A 1081 -2.50 -9.06 20.77
N GLN A 1082 -2.46 -9.66 19.58
CA GLN A 1082 -2.98 -9.09 18.33
C GLN A 1082 -4.52 -8.98 18.30
N ASP A 1083 -5.23 -9.64 19.22
CA ASP A 1083 -6.69 -9.71 19.32
C ASP A 1083 -7.31 -8.69 20.30
N GLY A 1084 -6.54 -7.67 20.71
CA GLY A 1084 -6.98 -6.64 21.65
C GLY A 1084 -6.58 -6.89 23.10
N ARG A 1085 -6.10 -8.09 23.46
CA ARG A 1085 -5.83 -8.44 24.86
C ARG A 1085 -4.45 -8.08 25.38
N VAL A 1086 -4.36 -7.83 26.67
CA VAL A 1086 -3.11 -7.73 27.43
C VAL A 1086 -3.16 -8.71 28.60
N LEU A 1087 -2.20 -9.63 28.66
CA LEU A 1087 -2.10 -10.64 29.70
C LEU A 1087 -1.07 -10.25 30.77
N CYS A 1088 -1.36 -10.63 32.01
CA CYS A 1088 -0.37 -10.63 33.09
C CYS A 1088 -0.09 -12.08 33.51
N LEU A 1089 1.16 -12.51 33.39
CA LEU A 1089 1.63 -13.88 33.66
C LEU A 1089 2.56 -13.90 34.89
N GLY A 1090 2.43 -14.94 35.70
CA GLY A 1090 3.23 -15.17 36.90
C GLY A 1090 2.43 -15.84 38.01
N LYS A 1091 3.11 -16.39 39.02
CA LYS A 1091 2.42 -16.93 40.21
C LYS A 1091 1.65 -15.82 40.95
N ALA A 1092 0.37 -16.06 41.24
CA ALA A 1092 -0.44 -15.18 42.09
C ALA A 1092 0.23 -14.97 43.46
N ARG A 1093 0.18 -13.74 43.98
CA ARG A 1093 0.69 -13.35 45.31
C ARG A 1093 -0.40 -13.47 46.36
#